data_AF-A0A4V2AX69-F1
#
_entry.id   AF-A0A4V2AX69-F1
#
_cell.length_a   1.000
_cell.length_b   1.000
_cell.length_c   1.000
_cell.angle_alpha   90.00
_cell.angle_beta   90.00
_cell.angle_gamma   90.00
#
_symmetry.space_group_name_H-M   'P 1'
#
loop_
_entity.id
_entity.type
_entity.pdbx_description
1 polymer ?
#
loop_
_entity_poly.entity_id
_entity_poly.type
_entity_poly.pdbx_seq_one_letter_code
_entity_poly.pdbx_strand_id
1 'polypeptide(L)'
;MASGNFGVVRNNFITDIRNDITTGVAGTAYNLQNSVFGIRVTGNNHKIYHNSISLSGSLFGSGGSNGLTAAVGVSASVTGLDLRNNILSNTLSGGGAGTVHVCIYLPSMSSASTLTQNNNAYFSVAGAPYGIVQSDLTVGAGLYTAAGSNPGNAVSAANLRSLTSTLNTNNSNDNSSLASTMPAPFLSATNLHIPAGTMTPLESGGANLGVTADFDGQTRPGPSGSFNNGALNVDIGADEFDGILQDVMAPVIVAPVLNLTSITQSRTISNVEITDALSAINVLPGTKPRVYFKKATDADAYTGNTSAQNGWKYTESTSNSSPFTFTIDYSLLQSAVTAGDTVQYFIVAQDAASQPNIGISTGLFASTPVSVALTSVAFPMEAGVSSYAVVPSLGGTVNVGTGQTYTSLTGSNGLFDALNKGALTSELTVKITSNLSEDGSVGLNELAYDGTTTGYAVTIQPSAAVERLISGDVSQAMIRLNGADLIKIDGRFNNAGRYLRFRNTNTSNPTLLLQSDATYDTIRNCYLEGSNTAGTTLGVVLIGAGATTGNDYNAFTGNIIRDRSDAAGQPSILINSSGTAAATSSDIAISNNELFNATGIAINIASAGAGDKWLISGNSIYYNNATPSAVAQTGITLLGGSNHEISGNYIGGTAALCGGTAWVNSGAITLIGIQIGTATTFATSVQGNTVQNISLTGTAGVNFNGILVSGGQVNLGTITPNLIGHNTTAGSISNSGSSATSVSVGLNHTGANTVVFANNVVAHIVSTGTTNSVGVRGISNTGAGAFTAFNNTVHSLTSSASTSTYTTSAPVGIYAASSSPSQIISQNLIYNLTNLNGTANASVIGISVNASTGSGTLSRNRVYGLSSASSGIPIIAGIAMVAGNGWVVSNNQVSITNGSNTNAALISGIREAAAATATNYYYHNTVYIGGSAASGATGSYAFTRTTTSIVNLRNNLLYNARTGGTGGHNAIANQATTPATNWTSTTSDFNIFISASLG
;
A
#
# COMPACT_ATOMS: atom_id res chain seq x y z
N MET A 1 29.04 -24.38 50.32
CA MET A 1 28.07 -25.32 49.71
C MET A 1 28.79 -26.23 48.74
N ALA A 2 29.33 -27.35 49.24
CA ALA A 2 30.02 -28.35 48.43
C ALA A 2 29.00 -29.42 47.98
N SER A 3 28.89 -29.67 46.67
CA SER A 3 28.09 -30.71 45.98
C SER A 3 26.55 -30.71 46.06
N GLY A 4 25.89 -29.86 46.85
CA GLY A 4 24.43 -29.74 46.84
C GLY A 4 23.90 -28.83 45.72
N ASN A 5 22.69 -29.05 45.21
CA ASN A 5 21.98 -28.13 44.31
C ASN A 5 20.75 -27.53 45.01
N PHE A 6 20.22 -26.40 44.55
CA PHE A 6 18.96 -25.79 45.03
C PHE A 6 18.95 -25.31 46.50
N GLY A 7 20.12 -25.18 47.14
CA GLY A 7 20.22 -24.61 48.50
C GLY A 7 19.89 -23.13 48.55
N VAL A 8 19.23 -22.68 49.62
CA VAL A 8 18.95 -21.26 49.92
C VAL A 8 19.74 -20.81 51.14
N VAL A 9 20.57 -19.78 50.99
CA VAL A 9 21.35 -19.15 52.08
C VAL A 9 20.86 -17.72 52.24
N ARG A 10 20.27 -17.39 53.39
CA ARG A 10 19.72 -16.06 53.63
C ARG A 10 19.79 -15.59 55.08
N ASN A 11 19.79 -14.26 55.27
CA ASN A 11 19.79 -13.59 56.56
C ASN A 11 20.98 -14.00 57.44
N ASN A 12 22.19 -14.05 56.89
CA ASN A 12 23.38 -14.38 57.67
C ASN A 12 24.27 -13.15 57.84
N PHE A 13 24.80 -13.00 59.06
CA PHE A 13 25.98 -12.19 59.32
C PHE A 13 27.22 -13.08 59.32
N ILE A 14 28.18 -12.76 58.44
CA ILE A 14 29.41 -13.52 58.29
C ILE A 14 30.60 -12.56 58.45
N THR A 15 31.37 -12.74 59.52
CA THR A 15 32.51 -11.87 59.89
C THR A 15 33.70 -12.67 60.39
N ASP A 16 34.84 -12.00 60.53
CA ASP A 16 36.09 -12.52 61.14
C ASP A 16 36.65 -13.80 60.49
N ILE A 17 36.49 -13.93 59.17
CA ILE A 17 37.10 -15.02 58.40
C ILE A 17 38.43 -14.54 57.79
N ARG A 18 39.53 -15.14 58.24
CA ARG A 18 40.91 -14.87 57.79
C ARG A 18 41.70 -16.17 57.69
N ASN A 19 42.79 -16.17 56.92
CA ASN A 19 43.74 -17.28 56.88
C ASN A 19 45.15 -16.84 57.27
N ASP A 20 45.97 -17.82 57.63
CA ASP A 20 47.43 -17.68 57.68
C ASP A 20 48.00 -18.01 56.29
N ILE A 21 48.72 -17.06 55.69
CA ILE A 21 49.24 -17.16 54.32
C ILE A 21 50.64 -17.78 54.23
N THR A 22 51.21 -18.27 55.33
CA THR A 22 52.58 -18.81 55.39
C THR A 22 52.84 -19.98 54.42
N THR A 23 51.80 -20.69 53.97
CA THR A 23 51.89 -21.80 52.98
C THR A 23 51.00 -21.61 51.74
N GLY A 24 50.76 -20.35 51.34
CA GLY A 24 49.81 -19.98 50.28
C GLY A 24 50.03 -20.65 48.91
N VAL A 25 49.07 -20.48 48.00
CA VAL A 25 49.03 -21.11 46.65
C VAL A 25 50.39 -21.03 45.94
N ALA A 26 51.06 -22.17 45.79
CA ALA A 26 52.20 -22.27 44.88
C ALA A 26 51.68 -22.21 43.44
N GLY A 27 51.71 -21.03 42.80
CA GLY A 27 51.31 -20.90 41.39
C GLY A 27 50.94 -19.48 40.93
N THR A 28 50.75 -19.35 39.61
CA THR A 28 50.42 -18.09 38.91
C THR A 28 48.92 -17.85 38.76
N ALA A 29 48.04 -18.63 39.42
CA ALA A 29 46.59 -18.57 39.24
C ALA A 29 45.76 -18.63 40.54
N TYR A 30 44.67 -17.87 40.59
CA TYR A 30 43.66 -17.88 41.66
C TYR A 30 42.80 -19.15 41.60
N ASN A 31 42.40 -19.67 42.77
CA ASN A 31 41.53 -20.85 42.85
C ASN A 31 40.62 -20.83 44.10
N LEU A 32 39.59 -21.67 44.09
CA LEU A 32 38.65 -21.78 45.21
C LEU A 32 39.15 -22.61 46.39
N GLN A 33 40.25 -23.35 46.25
CA GLN A 33 40.68 -24.33 47.25
C GLN A 33 41.47 -23.69 48.40
N ASN A 34 42.28 -22.68 48.08
CA ASN A 34 43.30 -22.12 48.98
C ASN A 34 43.11 -20.61 49.23
N SER A 35 41.89 -20.13 49.05
CA SER A 35 41.49 -18.71 49.14
C SER A 35 40.47 -18.51 50.26
N VAL A 36 40.36 -17.28 50.77
CA VAL A 36 39.44 -16.95 51.86
C VAL A 36 38.07 -16.59 51.28
N PHE A 37 37.03 -17.29 51.73
CA PHE A 37 35.66 -17.01 51.31
C PHE A 37 34.72 -16.89 52.51
N GLY A 38 33.82 -15.90 52.49
CA GLY A 38 32.66 -15.88 53.38
C GLY A 38 31.69 -17.00 53.02
N ILE A 39 31.22 -16.99 51.78
CA ILE A 39 30.43 -18.08 51.19
C ILE A 39 31.15 -18.65 49.97
N ARG A 40 31.38 -19.97 49.98
CA ARG A 40 31.90 -20.71 48.83
C ARG A 40 30.79 -21.50 48.13
N VAL A 41 30.62 -21.26 46.83
CA VAL A 41 29.57 -21.84 45.97
C VAL A 41 30.19 -22.76 44.92
N THR A 42 29.79 -24.04 44.92
CA THR A 42 30.31 -25.02 43.96
C THR A 42 29.23 -25.89 43.29
N GLY A 43 27.98 -25.87 43.78
CA GLY A 43 26.82 -26.54 43.17
C GLY A 43 25.88 -25.57 42.44
N ASN A 44 24.85 -26.11 41.79
CA ASN A 44 23.97 -25.39 40.88
C ASN A 44 22.65 -24.93 41.51
N ASN A 45 22.00 -23.93 40.91
CA ASN A 45 20.66 -23.44 41.27
C ASN A 45 20.52 -22.92 42.71
N HIS A 46 21.61 -22.47 43.32
CA HIS A 46 21.57 -21.90 44.66
C HIS A 46 20.96 -20.50 44.68
N LYS A 47 20.31 -20.15 45.80
CA LYS A 47 19.80 -18.81 46.09
C LYS A 47 20.56 -18.24 47.29
N ILE A 48 21.16 -17.07 47.15
CA ILE A 48 21.94 -16.39 48.20
C ILE A 48 21.34 -15.00 48.35
N TYR A 49 20.49 -14.82 49.37
CA TYR A 49 19.65 -13.62 49.54
C TYR A 49 19.89 -12.94 50.88
N HIS A 50 19.89 -11.59 50.95
CA HIS A 50 19.87 -10.89 52.23
C HIS A 50 20.97 -11.35 53.20
N ASN A 51 22.22 -11.52 52.72
CA ASN A 51 23.35 -11.80 53.61
C ASN A 51 24.19 -10.54 53.77
N SER A 52 24.70 -10.30 54.98
CA SER A 52 25.73 -9.28 55.22
C SER A 52 27.04 -10.01 55.52
N ILE A 53 28.05 -9.81 54.68
CA ILE A 53 29.35 -10.47 54.78
C ILE A 53 30.41 -9.39 54.84
N SER A 54 31.24 -9.40 55.88
CA SER A 54 32.31 -8.41 56.08
C SER A 54 33.62 -9.10 56.42
N LEU A 55 34.57 -9.06 55.49
CA LEU A 55 35.93 -9.53 55.70
C LEU A 55 36.82 -8.31 56.00
N SER A 56 37.47 -8.29 57.17
CA SER A 56 38.27 -7.14 57.62
C SER A 56 39.46 -7.54 58.49
N GLY A 57 40.43 -6.63 58.63
CA GLY A 57 41.68 -6.84 59.37
C GLY A 57 42.88 -7.14 58.47
N SER A 58 43.97 -7.64 59.06
CA SER A 58 45.16 -8.09 58.31
C SER A 58 45.19 -9.61 58.23
N LEU A 59 45.68 -10.14 57.11
CA LEU A 59 46.07 -11.55 56.99
C LEU A 59 47.28 -11.86 57.90
N PHE A 60 47.39 -13.09 58.37
CA PHE A 60 48.48 -13.57 59.26
C PHE A 60 49.58 -14.29 58.45
N GLY A 61 50.86 -14.26 58.86
CA GLY A 61 51.96 -15.03 58.23
C GLY A 61 52.96 -14.21 57.38
N SER A 62 54.03 -14.85 56.86
CA SER A 62 55.05 -14.20 55.99
C SER A 62 54.67 -14.28 54.50
N GLY A 63 54.59 -13.13 53.81
CA GLY A 63 53.93 -12.94 52.51
C GLY A 63 54.65 -13.51 51.27
N GLY A 64 54.82 -14.83 51.18
CA GLY A 64 55.52 -15.48 50.05
C GLY A 64 54.68 -15.82 48.81
N SER A 65 53.34 -15.81 48.86
CA SER A 65 52.49 -16.37 47.78
C SER A 65 51.31 -15.47 47.37
N ASN A 66 50.85 -15.61 46.12
CA ASN A 66 49.63 -14.97 45.59
C ASN A 66 48.38 -15.50 46.31
N GLY A 67 47.48 -14.61 46.74
CA GLY A 67 46.25 -14.98 47.43
C GLY A 67 44.99 -14.29 46.87
N LEU A 68 43.83 -14.82 47.23
CA LEU A 68 42.54 -14.20 46.91
C LEU A 68 41.68 -14.25 48.17
N THR A 69 41.05 -13.12 48.50
CA THR A 69 39.98 -13.08 49.49
C THR A 69 38.71 -12.55 48.84
N ALA A 70 37.57 -13.21 49.06
CA ALA A 70 36.29 -12.75 48.55
C ALA A 70 35.15 -12.98 49.55
N ALA A 71 34.19 -12.05 49.65
CA ALA A 71 33.00 -12.29 50.46
C ALA A 71 32.20 -13.49 49.92
N VAL A 72 32.10 -13.60 48.58
CA VAL A 72 31.51 -14.77 47.89
C VAL A 72 32.48 -15.30 46.83
N GLY A 73 32.77 -16.60 46.87
CA GLY A 73 33.57 -17.29 45.84
C GLY A 73 32.74 -18.31 45.08
N VAL A 74 32.69 -18.19 43.76
CA VAL A 74 31.87 -19.03 42.88
C VAL A 74 32.77 -19.91 42.01
N SER A 75 32.40 -21.18 41.79
CA SER A 75 33.10 -22.07 40.85
C SER A 75 32.68 -21.77 39.43
N ALA A 76 33.63 -21.81 38.48
CA ALA A 76 33.37 -21.60 37.06
C ALA A 76 32.29 -22.55 36.48
N SER A 77 32.08 -23.70 37.13
CA SER A 77 31.11 -24.73 36.74
C SER A 77 29.68 -24.48 37.25
N VAL A 78 29.44 -23.45 38.06
CA VAL A 78 28.12 -23.19 38.65
C VAL A 78 27.17 -22.63 37.59
N THR A 79 25.97 -23.21 37.53
CA THR A 79 24.86 -22.72 36.72
C THR A 79 23.64 -22.37 37.59
N GLY A 80 22.86 -21.36 37.20
CA GLY A 80 21.59 -21.01 37.83
C GLY A 80 21.71 -20.37 39.22
N LEU A 81 22.88 -19.80 39.56
CA LEU A 81 23.05 -19.08 40.82
C LEU A 81 22.20 -17.81 40.83
N ASP A 82 21.47 -17.58 41.91
CA ASP A 82 20.70 -16.36 42.17
C ASP A 82 21.27 -15.66 43.41
N LEU A 83 21.98 -14.56 43.21
CA LEU A 83 22.72 -13.78 44.21
C LEU A 83 22.14 -12.37 44.27
N ARG A 84 21.22 -12.10 45.20
CA ARG A 84 20.53 -10.81 45.30
C ARG A 84 20.38 -10.28 46.72
N ASN A 85 20.28 -8.97 46.90
CA ASN A 85 20.06 -8.32 48.19
C ASN A 85 21.18 -8.58 49.22
N ASN A 86 22.43 -8.84 48.83
CA ASN A 86 23.51 -9.07 49.79
C ASN A 86 24.37 -7.82 49.99
N ILE A 87 24.82 -7.57 51.22
CA ILE A 87 25.94 -6.64 51.49
C ILE A 87 27.23 -7.44 51.54
N LEU A 88 28.15 -7.16 50.63
CA LEU A 88 29.45 -7.81 50.52
C LEU A 88 30.56 -6.79 50.71
N SER A 89 31.21 -6.84 51.86
CA SER A 89 32.32 -5.96 52.24
C SER A 89 33.62 -6.76 52.34
N ASN A 90 34.67 -6.30 51.67
CA ASN A 90 36.02 -6.85 51.84
C ASN A 90 37.06 -5.74 51.95
N THR A 91 37.60 -5.62 53.15
CA THR A 91 38.62 -4.64 53.55
C THR A 91 39.85 -5.34 54.17
N LEU A 92 40.00 -6.65 53.94
CA LEU A 92 41.20 -7.38 54.35
C LEU A 92 42.44 -6.77 53.71
N SER A 93 43.54 -6.74 54.44
CA SER A 93 44.82 -6.20 54.00
C SER A 93 45.97 -7.20 54.25
N GLY A 94 47.12 -6.96 53.60
CA GLY A 94 48.29 -7.84 53.66
C GLY A 94 48.28 -8.93 52.57
N GLY A 95 49.38 -9.68 52.43
CA GLY A 95 49.59 -10.61 51.31
C GLY A 95 50.84 -10.29 50.49
N GLY A 96 51.17 -11.16 49.53
CA GLY A 96 52.21 -10.89 48.53
C GLY A 96 51.73 -9.96 47.42
N ALA A 97 52.64 -9.55 46.53
CA ALA A 97 52.36 -8.56 45.47
C ALA A 97 51.23 -8.93 44.48
N GLY A 98 50.86 -10.21 44.39
CA GLY A 98 49.74 -10.70 43.56
C GLY A 98 48.46 -11.04 44.33
N THR A 99 48.37 -10.71 45.62
CA THR A 99 47.14 -10.92 46.40
C THR A 99 46.08 -9.89 46.04
N VAL A 100 44.83 -10.32 45.83
CA VAL A 100 43.68 -9.41 45.61
C VAL A 100 42.57 -9.62 46.64
N HIS A 101 41.89 -8.54 47.00
CA HIS A 101 40.80 -8.52 47.96
C HIS A 101 39.53 -8.00 47.27
N VAL A 102 38.56 -8.88 47.03
CA VAL A 102 37.35 -8.55 46.26
C VAL A 102 36.06 -8.85 47.00
N CYS A 103 34.92 -8.27 46.57
CA CYS A 103 33.62 -8.66 47.13
C CYS A 103 33.19 -10.03 46.58
N ILE A 104 33.36 -10.27 45.28
CA ILE A 104 33.01 -11.54 44.63
C ILE A 104 34.18 -12.06 43.79
N TYR A 105 34.43 -13.36 43.86
CA TYR A 105 35.27 -14.07 42.90
C TYR A 105 34.39 -14.87 41.93
N LEU A 106 34.46 -14.51 40.63
CA LEU A 106 33.65 -15.05 39.53
C LEU A 106 34.54 -15.54 38.38
N PRO A 107 35.32 -16.61 38.55
CA PRO A 107 36.28 -17.05 37.54
C PRO A 107 35.59 -17.57 36.28
N SER A 108 35.89 -16.95 35.13
CA SER A 108 35.68 -17.49 33.78
C SER A 108 34.28 -18.07 33.51
N MET A 109 33.24 -17.43 34.04
CA MET A 109 31.83 -17.80 33.76
C MET A 109 31.40 -17.35 32.37
N SER A 110 30.34 -17.96 31.84
CA SER A 110 29.77 -17.63 30.52
C SER A 110 28.25 -17.43 30.62
N SER A 111 27.60 -17.07 29.52
CA SER A 111 26.13 -16.98 29.44
C SER A 111 25.44 -18.29 29.85
N ALA A 112 26.10 -19.44 29.67
CA ALA A 112 25.60 -20.75 30.11
C ALA A 112 25.50 -20.90 31.63
N SER A 113 26.19 -20.03 32.40
CA SER A 113 26.13 -20.01 33.86
C SER A 113 24.80 -19.49 34.41
N THR A 114 23.97 -18.82 33.58
CA THR A 114 22.62 -18.33 33.96
C THR A 114 22.57 -17.61 35.31
N LEU A 115 23.59 -16.78 35.58
CA LEU A 115 23.73 -16.05 36.84
C LEU A 115 22.67 -14.94 36.93
N THR A 116 21.86 -14.98 37.97
CA THR A 116 21.02 -13.84 38.37
C THR A 116 21.71 -13.12 39.50
N GLN A 117 22.24 -11.93 39.24
CA GLN A 117 22.91 -11.08 40.22
C GLN A 117 22.26 -9.71 40.16
N ASN A 118 21.72 -9.20 41.27
CA ASN A 118 21.14 -7.85 41.30
C ASN A 118 20.91 -7.34 42.72
N ASN A 119 20.71 -6.03 42.90
CA ASN A 119 20.39 -5.42 44.20
C ASN A 119 21.39 -5.81 45.31
N ASN A 120 22.65 -6.08 44.96
CA ASN A 120 23.70 -6.31 45.95
C ASN A 120 24.45 -5.00 46.22
N ALA A 121 25.07 -4.92 47.39
CA ALA A 121 25.92 -3.82 47.77
C ALA A 121 27.36 -4.27 47.98
N TYR A 122 28.28 -3.64 47.28
CA TYR A 122 29.68 -3.99 47.27
C TYR A 122 30.53 -2.88 47.92
N PHE A 123 31.26 -3.22 48.97
CA PHE A 123 32.14 -2.30 49.67
C PHE A 123 33.58 -2.82 49.64
N SER A 124 34.49 -2.03 49.07
CA SER A 124 35.91 -2.37 48.92
C SER A 124 36.78 -1.15 49.21
N VAL A 125 38.08 -1.32 49.45
CA VAL A 125 39.01 -0.17 49.54
C VAL A 125 39.30 0.37 48.13
N ALA A 126 39.63 1.66 48.01
CA ALA A 126 39.97 2.26 46.72
C ALA A 126 41.32 1.78 46.18
N GLY A 127 41.37 1.44 44.88
CA GLY A 127 42.59 1.11 44.14
C GLY A 127 43.04 -0.34 44.27
N ALA A 128 43.87 -0.80 43.32
CA ALA A 128 44.47 -2.13 43.39
C ALA A 128 45.35 -2.27 44.66
N PRO A 129 45.37 -3.43 45.34
CA PRO A 129 44.84 -4.72 44.90
C PRO A 129 43.37 -5.00 45.29
N TYR A 130 42.60 -3.96 45.65
CA TYR A 130 41.21 -4.09 46.05
C TYR A 130 40.26 -3.96 44.85
N GLY A 131 39.15 -4.68 44.90
CA GLY A 131 38.11 -4.61 43.88
C GLY A 131 36.76 -5.11 44.36
N ILE A 132 35.80 -5.09 43.45
CA ILE A 132 34.45 -5.62 43.64
C ILE A 132 34.39 -7.04 43.09
N VAL A 133 34.95 -7.27 41.90
CA VAL A 133 35.00 -8.59 41.27
C VAL A 133 36.39 -8.91 40.78
N GLN A 134 36.83 -10.14 41.03
CA GLN A 134 37.92 -10.79 40.31
C GLN A 134 37.31 -11.85 39.38
N SER A 135 37.39 -11.66 38.06
CA SER A 135 36.73 -12.52 37.07
C SER A 135 37.66 -13.49 36.33
N ASP A 136 38.97 -13.32 36.47
CA ASP A 136 39.98 -14.13 35.79
C ASP A 136 40.75 -15.00 36.78
N LEU A 137 41.27 -16.12 36.29
CA LEU A 137 42.16 -17.02 37.03
C LEU A 137 43.58 -16.45 37.12
N THR A 138 43.97 -15.54 36.24
CA THR A 138 45.33 -15.00 36.08
C THR A 138 45.58 -13.81 36.99
N VAL A 139 46.71 -13.80 37.69
CA VAL A 139 47.14 -12.67 38.53
C VAL A 139 47.31 -11.40 37.68
N GLY A 140 46.70 -10.30 38.11
CA GLY A 140 46.78 -8.99 37.44
C GLY A 140 45.78 -8.76 36.30
N ALA A 141 44.93 -9.73 35.97
CA ALA A 141 43.86 -9.59 34.97
C ALA A 141 42.47 -9.71 35.64
N GLY A 142 41.43 -9.14 35.04
CA GLY A 142 40.04 -9.36 35.47
C GLY A 142 39.62 -8.72 36.80
N LEU A 143 40.32 -7.68 37.26
CA LEU A 143 39.97 -6.91 38.46
C LEU A 143 39.03 -5.74 38.10
N TYR A 144 37.80 -5.77 38.63
CA TYR A 144 36.82 -4.69 38.52
C TYR A 144 36.77 -3.91 39.82
N THR A 145 36.93 -2.59 39.77
CA THR A 145 36.94 -1.71 40.95
C THR A 145 35.59 -1.02 41.15
N ALA A 146 35.34 -0.45 42.34
CA ALA A 146 34.10 0.26 42.63
C ALA A 146 33.84 1.43 41.66
N ALA A 147 34.89 2.17 41.27
CA ALA A 147 34.78 3.29 40.34
C ALA A 147 34.33 2.88 38.92
N GLY A 148 34.66 1.66 38.48
CA GLY A 148 34.22 1.11 37.21
C GLY A 148 32.75 0.66 37.19
N SER A 149 32.16 0.43 38.37
CA SER A 149 30.88 -0.27 38.51
C SER A 149 29.66 0.64 38.74
N ASN A 150 29.69 1.92 38.33
CA ASN A 150 28.58 2.87 38.56
C ASN A 150 27.45 2.73 37.50
N PRO A 151 26.14 2.83 37.82
CA PRO A 151 25.04 2.61 36.85
C PRO A 151 24.99 3.63 35.69
N GLY A 152 25.65 4.78 35.85
CA GLY A 152 25.73 5.84 34.84
C GLY A 152 27.04 5.88 34.02
N ASN A 153 28.01 5.01 34.29
CA ASN A 153 29.22 4.93 33.48
C ASN A 153 28.95 4.10 32.22
N ALA A 154 29.52 4.52 31.09
CA ALA A 154 29.48 3.77 29.84
C ALA A 154 29.92 2.31 30.02
N VAL A 155 29.44 1.45 29.13
CA VAL A 155 29.83 0.03 28.96
C VAL A 155 31.27 -0.03 28.45
N SER A 156 32.23 0.36 29.28
CA SER A 156 33.66 0.12 29.03
C SER A 156 34.00 -1.29 29.50
N ALA A 157 35.09 -1.87 28.98
CA ALA A 157 35.59 -3.17 29.45
C ALA A 157 35.93 -3.19 30.96
N ALA A 158 36.06 -2.02 31.59
CA ALA A 158 36.29 -1.87 33.02
C ALA A 158 35.00 -1.78 33.85
N ASN A 159 33.82 -1.67 33.22
CA ASN A 159 32.54 -1.69 33.91
C ASN A 159 32.07 -3.13 34.15
N LEU A 160 31.83 -3.48 35.42
CA LEU A 160 31.40 -4.82 35.82
C LEU A 160 30.12 -5.26 35.10
N ARG A 161 29.20 -4.33 34.82
CA ARG A 161 27.92 -4.63 34.16
C ARG A 161 28.12 -5.09 32.71
N SER A 162 29.22 -4.68 32.07
CA SER A 162 29.61 -5.20 30.76
C SER A 162 29.94 -6.69 30.81
N LEU A 163 30.49 -7.18 31.92
CA LEU A 163 30.73 -8.59 32.15
C LEU A 163 29.45 -9.29 32.60
N THR A 164 28.82 -8.84 33.69
CA THR A 164 27.71 -9.57 34.32
C THR A 164 26.48 -9.67 33.42
N SER A 165 26.20 -8.68 32.57
CA SER A 165 25.12 -8.74 31.57
C SER A 165 25.28 -9.87 30.56
N THR A 166 26.52 -10.33 30.30
CA THR A 166 26.80 -11.48 29.43
C THR A 166 26.66 -12.83 30.14
N LEU A 167 26.52 -12.85 31.46
CA LEU A 167 26.44 -14.08 32.27
C LEU A 167 25.01 -14.61 32.44
N ASN A 168 24.03 -13.96 31.81
CA ASN A 168 22.66 -14.45 31.62
C ASN A 168 22.07 -13.95 30.30
N THR A 169 20.86 -14.41 29.94
CA THR A 169 20.20 -14.08 28.67
C THR A 169 19.41 -12.76 28.67
N ASN A 170 19.30 -12.10 29.82
CA ASN A 170 18.39 -10.96 29.99
C ASN A 170 19.08 -9.60 29.81
N ASN A 171 20.40 -9.57 29.56
CA ASN A 171 21.22 -8.38 29.36
C ASN A 171 21.08 -7.27 30.43
N SER A 172 20.45 -7.57 31.57
CA SER A 172 20.10 -6.63 32.64
C SER A 172 20.66 -7.05 34.00
N ASN A 173 21.72 -7.86 33.99
CA ASN A 173 22.31 -8.39 35.20
C ASN A 173 23.06 -7.30 35.96
N ASP A 174 22.88 -7.28 37.27
CA ASP A 174 23.56 -6.41 38.23
C ASP A 174 23.16 -4.93 38.13
N ASN A 175 22.14 -4.55 37.36
CA ASN A 175 21.76 -3.15 37.08
C ASN A 175 21.34 -2.32 38.31
N SER A 176 20.80 -2.95 39.33
CA SER A 176 20.33 -2.32 40.58
C SER A 176 21.30 -2.54 41.74
N SER A 177 22.47 -3.14 41.48
CA SER A 177 23.53 -3.26 42.50
C SER A 177 24.34 -1.97 42.61
N LEU A 178 24.82 -1.71 43.82
CA LEU A 178 25.65 -0.55 44.17
C LEU A 178 27.08 -0.98 44.54
N ALA A 179 28.05 -0.12 44.23
CA ALA A 179 29.45 -0.33 44.59
C ALA A 179 30.02 0.95 45.21
N SER A 180 30.77 0.81 46.29
CA SER A 180 31.33 1.95 47.03
C SER A 180 32.75 1.64 47.51
N THR A 181 33.58 2.68 47.55
CA THR A 181 34.88 2.65 48.23
C THR A 181 34.81 3.10 49.69
N MET A 182 33.64 3.58 50.12
CA MET A 182 33.41 3.91 51.52
C MET A 182 33.28 2.62 52.34
N PRO A 183 33.61 2.64 53.64
CA PRO A 183 33.31 1.51 54.51
C PRO A 183 31.81 1.18 54.47
N ALA A 184 31.47 -0.11 54.49
CA ALA A 184 30.09 -0.54 54.70
C ALA A 184 29.57 0.06 56.02
N PRO A 185 28.32 0.56 56.08
CA PRO A 185 27.81 1.31 57.23
C PRO A 185 27.39 0.40 58.40
N PHE A 186 28.21 -0.59 58.71
CA PHE A 186 28.02 -1.50 59.82
C PHE A 186 28.41 -0.84 61.14
N LEU A 187 27.75 -1.22 62.23
CA LEU A 187 28.07 -0.74 63.58
C LEU A 187 29.52 -1.05 63.98
N SER A 188 30.05 -2.22 63.59
CA SER A 188 31.46 -2.58 63.75
C SER A 188 31.88 -3.72 62.79
N ALA A 189 33.17 -4.10 62.83
CA ALA A 189 33.71 -5.22 62.03
C ALA A 189 33.10 -6.59 62.39
N THR A 190 32.55 -6.74 63.59
CA THR A 190 31.95 -7.99 64.08
C THR A 190 30.44 -7.89 64.29
N ASN A 191 29.87 -6.68 64.25
CA ASN A 191 28.43 -6.44 64.32
C ASN A 191 27.96 -5.73 63.04
N LEU A 192 27.26 -6.49 62.19
CA LEU A 192 26.84 -6.06 60.86
C LEU A 192 25.44 -5.44 60.81
N HIS A 193 24.87 -5.08 61.96
CA HIS A 193 23.69 -4.22 61.97
C HIS A 193 24.04 -2.82 61.44
N ILE A 194 23.06 -2.17 60.83
CA ILE A 194 23.16 -0.81 60.31
C ILE A 194 22.48 0.13 61.31
N PRO A 195 23.16 1.21 61.77
CA PRO A 195 22.54 2.16 62.69
C PRO A 195 21.28 2.81 62.11
N ALA A 196 20.23 2.96 62.93
CA ALA A 196 19.04 3.73 62.55
C ALA A 196 19.40 5.17 62.15
N GLY A 197 18.69 5.72 61.16
CA GLY A 197 18.93 7.05 60.60
C GLY A 197 20.15 7.12 59.66
N THR A 198 20.81 6.00 59.35
CA THR A 198 21.88 5.98 58.35
C THR A 198 21.33 6.36 56.99
N MET A 199 21.88 7.40 56.36
CA MET A 199 21.55 7.76 54.98
C MET A 199 22.31 6.86 54.02
N THR A 200 21.60 5.98 53.32
CA THR A 200 22.22 4.96 52.47
C THR A 200 21.25 4.41 51.44
N PRO A 201 21.71 3.96 50.24
CA PRO A 201 20.86 3.28 49.27
C PRO A 201 20.61 1.79 49.65
N LEU A 202 21.15 1.33 50.79
CA LEU A 202 20.82 0.01 51.36
C LEU A 202 19.39 -0.03 51.89
N GLU A 203 18.90 1.11 52.38
CA GLU A 203 17.53 1.30 52.87
C GLU A 203 16.56 1.22 51.70
N SER A 204 15.58 0.31 51.77
CA SER A 204 14.58 0.06 50.72
C SER A 204 15.15 -0.25 49.32
N GLY A 205 16.44 -0.59 49.23
CA GLY A 205 17.15 -0.85 47.97
C GLY A 205 17.04 -2.30 47.44
N GLY A 206 16.49 -3.21 48.24
CA GLY A 206 16.38 -4.63 47.93
C GLY A 206 15.20 -4.97 47.02
N ALA A 207 15.32 -6.06 46.27
CA ALA A 207 14.19 -6.64 45.53
C ALA A 207 13.31 -7.50 46.44
N ASN A 208 11.99 -7.57 46.23
CA ASN A 208 11.17 -8.53 46.99
C ASN A 208 11.42 -9.98 46.52
N LEU A 209 12.06 -10.79 47.36
CA LEU A 209 12.43 -12.19 47.08
C LEU A 209 11.62 -13.22 47.88
N GLY A 210 10.56 -12.78 48.58
CA GLY A 210 9.76 -13.64 49.46
C GLY A 210 10.45 -14.01 50.79
N VAL A 211 11.43 -13.21 51.23
CA VAL A 211 12.05 -13.31 52.56
C VAL A 211 11.32 -12.32 53.47
N THR A 212 10.52 -12.83 54.42
CA THR A 212 9.57 -12.00 55.18
C THR A 212 10.10 -11.48 56.50
N ALA A 213 11.23 -12.02 56.98
CA ALA A 213 11.88 -11.56 58.20
C ALA A 213 13.39 -11.46 58.00
N ASP A 214 14.09 -10.68 58.82
CA ASP A 214 15.54 -10.43 58.75
C ASP A 214 16.36 -11.39 59.67
N PHE A 215 17.58 -11.01 60.07
CA PHE A 215 18.44 -11.77 60.99
C PHE A 215 17.87 -11.86 62.42
N ASP A 216 17.26 -10.79 62.92
CA ASP A 216 16.68 -10.72 64.28
C ASP A 216 15.21 -11.17 64.35
N GLY A 217 14.59 -11.45 63.20
CA GLY A 217 13.19 -11.84 63.08
C GLY A 217 12.22 -10.66 62.87
N GLN A 218 12.73 -9.47 62.57
CA GLN A 218 11.99 -8.27 62.21
C GLN A 218 11.37 -8.42 60.82
N THR A 219 10.16 -7.91 60.61
CA THR A 219 9.40 -8.12 59.35
C THR A 219 9.92 -7.22 58.24
N ARG A 220 10.08 -7.75 57.02
CA ARG A 220 10.43 -6.97 55.83
C ARG A 220 9.18 -6.58 55.01
N PRO A 221 9.01 -5.33 54.57
CA PRO A 221 9.87 -4.17 54.86
C PRO A 221 9.67 -3.61 56.29
N GLY A 222 10.73 -3.04 56.87
CA GLY A 222 10.73 -2.24 58.11
C GLY A 222 11.46 -2.82 59.33
N PRO A 223 11.62 -2.00 60.37
CA PRO A 223 11.08 -2.41 61.68
C PRO A 223 9.73 -1.74 61.91
N SER A 224 8.80 -2.41 62.59
CA SER A 224 7.51 -1.81 62.96
C SER A 224 7.73 -0.50 63.73
N GLY A 225 7.27 0.63 63.17
CA GLY A 225 7.45 1.96 63.77
C GLY A 225 8.53 2.83 63.11
N SER A 226 9.03 2.47 61.93
CA SER A 226 9.98 3.27 61.14
C SER A 226 9.47 4.70 60.85
N PHE A 227 10.32 5.72 61.00
CA PHE A 227 9.95 7.14 60.81
C PHE A 227 10.95 7.97 59.99
N ASN A 228 12.07 7.39 59.53
CA ASN A 228 13.09 8.09 58.75
C ASN A 228 12.83 8.10 57.23
N ASN A 229 11.57 7.95 56.81
CA ASN A 229 11.14 7.74 55.43
C ASN A 229 11.73 6.45 54.77
N GLY A 230 12.16 5.49 55.58
CA GLY A 230 12.49 4.12 55.17
C GLY A 230 11.28 3.19 55.08
N ALA A 231 11.53 1.88 55.02
CA ALA A 231 10.54 0.79 54.99
C ALA A 231 9.55 0.83 53.80
N LEU A 232 9.90 1.50 52.70
CA LEU A 232 9.10 1.53 51.46
C LEU A 232 9.22 0.23 50.68
N ASN A 233 10.34 -0.47 50.84
CA ASN A 233 10.65 -1.76 50.25
C ASN A 233 11.69 -2.48 51.13
N VAL A 234 12.02 -3.73 50.84
CA VAL A 234 12.96 -4.51 51.66
C VAL A 234 14.40 -3.98 51.55
N ASP A 235 15.18 -4.09 52.61
CA ASP A 235 16.57 -3.63 52.62
C ASP A 235 17.55 -4.59 51.92
N ILE A 236 18.67 -4.04 51.43
CA ILE A 236 19.82 -4.84 51.01
C ILE A 236 20.60 -5.27 52.26
N GLY A 237 20.86 -6.56 52.42
CA GLY A 237 21.59 -7.12 53.55
C GLY A 237 20.72 -7.99 54.47
N ALA A 238 21.36 -8.57 55.48
CA ALA A 238 20.72 -9.45 56.46
C ALA A 238 19.95 -8.71 57.56
N ASP A 239 20.30 -7.45 57.81
CA ASP A 239 19.58 -6.53 58.70
C ASP A 239 18.41 -5.89 57.94
N GLU A 240 17.31 -5.60 58.62
CA GLU A 240 16.26 -4.69 58.14
C GLU A 240 16.19 -3.54 59.15
N PHE A 241 16.49 -2.32 58.71
CA PHE A 241 16.77 -1.17 59.58
C PHE A 241 15.86 0.02 59.23
N ASP A 242 15.82 1.05 60.09
CA ASP A 242 15.08 2.31 59.83
C ASP A 242 16.07 3.40 59.39
N GLY A 243 16.56 3.32 58.16
CA GLY A 243 17.48 4.26 57.53
C GLY A 243 16.80 5.47 56.90
N ILE A 244 17.61 6.36 56.33
CA ILE A 244 17.16 7.46 55.47
C ILE A 244 17.46 7.08 54.03
N LEU A 245 16.45 7.05 53.16
CA LEU A 245 16.60 6.75 51.74
C LEU A 245 17.57 7.75 51.08
N GLN A 246 18.63 7.25 50.45
CA GLN A 246 19.52 8.07 49.60
C GLN A 246 19.06 7.99 48.15
N ASP A 247 18.74 9.15 47.56
CA ASP A 247 18.40 9.25 46.14
C ASP A 247 19.66 9.12 45.26
N VAL A 248 19.65 8.11 44.40
CA VAL A 248 20.71 7.80 43.43
C VAL A 248 20.16 7.72 42.00
N MET A 249 18.88 8.06 41.80
CA MET A 249 18.23 8.03 40.50
C MET A 249 18.36 9.39 39.83
N ALA A 250 18.80 9.40 38.57
CA ALA A 250 18.82 10.63 37.79
C ALA A 250 17.43 10.91 37.18
N PRO A 251 17.09 12.19 36.93
CA PRO A 251 15.87 12.55 36.22
C PRO A 251 15.77 11.89 34.84
N VAL A 252 14.57 11.41 34.50
CA VAL A 252 14.22 10.93 33.17
C VAL A 252 13.68 12.08 32.33
N ILE A 253 14.18 12.23 31.10
CA ILE A 253 13.83 13.33 30.19
C ILE A 253 13.20 12.78 28.92
N VAL A 254 11.97 13.19 28.63
CA VAL A 254 11.24 12.87 27.40
C VAL A 254 10.96 14.19 26.67
N ALA A 255 11.59 14.40 25.52
CA ALA A 255 11.49 15.63 24.75
C ALA A 255 10.92 15.36 23.34
N PRO A 256 10.11 16.28 22.79
CA PRO A 256 9.73 16.21 21.39
C PRO A 256 10.96 16.30 20.46
N VAL A 257 10.94 15.52 19.37
CA VAL A 257 11.95 15.63 18.32
C VAL A 257 11.71 16.90 17.52
N LEU A 258 12.74 17.72 17.34
CA LEU A 258 12.68 18.87 16.45
C LEU A 258 12.87 18.39 15.00
N ASN A 259 11.88 18.66 14.16
CA ASN A 259 12.00 18.43 12.72
C ASN A 259 12.92 19.46 12.06
N LEU A 260 13.28 19.19 10.80
CA LEU A 260 13.89 20.18 9.91
C LEU A 260 13.10 21.48 9.92
N THR A 261 13.76 22.57 9.55
CA THR A 261 13.13 23.89 9.54
C THR A 261 13.77 24.81 8.52
N SER A 262 13.05 25.84 8.08
CA SER A 262 13.66 26.95 7.33
C SER A 262 13.99 28.15 8.20
N ILE A 263 13.62 28.10 9.48
CA ILE A 263 13.79 29.19 10.44
C ILE A 263 15.27 29.33 10.81
N THR A 264 15.85 30.47 10.50
CA THR A 264 17.23 30.85 10.87
C THR A 264 17.31 31.66 12.16
N GLN A 265 16.22 31.70 12.93
CA GLN A 265 16.10 32.40 14.22
C GLN A 265 15.98 31.37 15.36
N SER A 266 16.20 31.84 16.60
CA SER A 266 16.13 31.01 17.80
C SER A 266 14.83 30.21 17.89
N ARG A 267 14.91 28.95 18.32
CA ARG A 267 13.78 28.01 18.37
C ARG A 267 13.38 27.66 19.80
N THR A 268 12.09 27.43 20.03
CA THR A 268 11.58 26.95 21.32
C THR A 268 11.31 25.45 21.26
N ILE A 269 11.71 24.72 22.31
CA ILE A 269 11.30 23.35 22.59
C ILE A 269 10.30 23.40 23.74
N SER A 270 9.04 23.12 23.46
CA SER A 270 7.97 23.05 24.47
C SER A 270 7.65 21.60 24.81
N ASN A 271 6.85 21.38 25.86
CA ASN A 271 6.36 20.05 26.26
C ASN A 271 7.46 19.02 26.56
N VAL A 272 8.58 19.44 27.17
CA VAL A 272 9.62 18.51 27.61
C VAL A 272 9.27 17.96 28.99
N GLU A 273 8.89 16.70 29.06
CA GLU A 273 8.59 16.05 30.33
C GLU A 273 9.88 15.64 31.02
N ILE A 274 10.08 16.14 32.24
CA ILE A 274 11.20 15.76 33.09
C ILE A 274 10.63 15.30 34.42
N THR A 275 10.92 14.05 34.79
CA THR A 275 10.38 13.40 35.99
C THR A 275 11.51 12.75 36.76
N ASP A 276 11.43 12.81 38.07
CA ASP A 276 12.29 12.05 38.97
C ASP A 276 11.43 11.26 39.96
N ALA A 277 11.88 10.07 40.33
CA ALA A 277 11.09 9.12 41.11
C ALA A 277 11.23 9.31 42.63
N LEU A 278 12.33 9.91 43.10
CA LEU A 278 12.72 9.91 44.50
C LEU A 278 12.95 11.32 45.07
N SER A 279 13.24 12.31 44.23
CA SER A 279 13.30 13.72 44.62
C SER A 279 12.66 14.65 43.57
N ALA A 280 12.58 15.94 43.90
CA ALA A 280 12.04 16.94 42.98
C ALA A 280 13.10 17.34 41.94
N ILE A 281 12.68 17.87 40.79
CA ILE A 281 13.61 18.48 39.83
C ILE A 281 14.13 19.82 40.39
N ASN A 282 15.44 20.06 40.33
CA ASN A 282 16.01 21.33 40.76
C ASN A 282 15.70 22.44 39.76
N VAL A 283 14.99 23.47 40.21
CA VAL A 283 14.55 24.60 39.38
C VAL A 283 15.13 25.95 39.85
N LEU A 284 16.22 25.91 40.62
CA LEU A 284 16.92 27.12 41.07
C LEU A 284 17.75 27.74 39.94
N PRO A 285 17.81 29.09 39.82
CA PRO A 285 18.68 29.76 38.85
C PRO A 285 20.14 29.27 38.95
N GLY A 286 20.78 29.01 37.82
CA GLY A 286 22.13 28.45 37.78
C GLY A 286 22.19 26.92 37.79
N THR A 287 21.12 26.24 38.21
CA THR A 287 21.00 24.78 38.26
C THR A 287 19.67 24.26 37.72
N LYS A 288 18.90 25.10 37.02
CA LYS A 288 17.69 24.67 36.29
C LYS A 288 18.04 23.64 35.21
N PRO A 289 17.07 22.84 34.75
CA PRO A 289 17.25 22.10 33.51
C PRO A 289 17.72 23.02 32.39
N ARG A 290 18.58 22.51 31.50
CA ARG A 290 19.21 23.27 30.42
C ARG A 290 19.14 22.51 29.10
N VAL A 291 18.99 23.24 28.00
CA VAL A 291 19.30 22.71 26.67
C VAL A 291 20.71 23.14 26.29
N TYR A 292 21.55 22.18 25.90
CA TYR A 292 22.84 22.44 25.27
C TYR A 292 22.70 22.28 23.76
N PHE A 293 23.32 23.17 23.00
CA PHE A 293 23.23 23.18 21.54
C PHE A 293 24.49 23.75 20.87
N LYS A 294 24.74 23.32 19.64
CA LYS A 294 25.81 23.85 18.77
C LYS A 294 25.49 23.59 17.30
N LYS A 295 26.19 24.23 16.35
CA LYS A 295 26.19 23.73 14.97
C LYS A 295 27.03 22.46 14.87
N ALA A 296 26.67 21.56 13.98
CA ALA A 296 27.43 20.33 13.75
C ALA A 296 28.89 20.61 13.37
N THR A 297 29.14 21.74 12.70
CA THR A 297 30.48 22.24 12.32
C THR A 297 31.26 22.88 13.47
N ASP A 298 30.60 23.25 14.57
CA ASP A 298 31.25 23.85 15.73
C ASP A 298 31.97 22.77 16.55
N ALA A 299 33.02 23.18 17.29
CA ALA A 299 33.84 22.28 18.08
C ALA A 299 33.00 21.49 19.10
N ASP A 300 33.29 20.20 19.26
CA ASP A 300 32.68 19.39 20.33
C ASP A 300 33.40 19.63 21.67
N ALA A 301 33.32 20.87 22.15
CA ALA A 301 33.96 21.33 23.38
C ALA A 301 33.11 22.44 24.02
N TYR A 302 33.24 22.62 25.33
CA TYR A 302 32.62 23.74 26.04
C TYR A 302 33.70 24.69 26.56
N THR A 303 33.73 25.91 26.01
CA THR A 303 34.72 26.94 26.32
C THR A 303 34.10 28.26 26.79
N GLY A 304 32.77 28.34 26.87
CA GLY A 304 32.02 29.50 27.31
C GLY A 304 30.65 29.61 26.62
N ASN A 305 29.75 30.39 27.22
CA ASN A 305 28.35 30.53 26.78
C ASN A 305 28.07 31.86 26.06
N THR A 306 28.97 32.31 25.19
CA THR A 306 28.75 33.49 24.32
C THR A 306 29.21 33.19 22.90
N SER A 307 28.75 33.96 21.92
CA SER A 307 29.12 33.79 20.51
C SER A 307 30.61 33.96 20.21
N ALA A 308 31.40 34.52 21.13
CA ALA A 308 32.85 34.62 20.96
C ALA A 308 33.58 33.27 21.10
N GLN A 309 32.98 32.26 21.74
CA GLN A 309 33.63 30.97 22.02
C GLN A 309 33.10 29.84 21.13
N ASN A 310 33.98 29.03 20.54
CA ASN A 310 33.57 27.89 19.71
C ASN A 310 33.05 26.71 20.56
N GLY A 311 31.97 26.09 20.10
CA GLY A 311 31.42 24.84 20.64
C GLY A 311 30.11 25.02 21.41
N TRP A 312 29.81 24.11 22.32
CA TRP A 312 28.50 24.02 22.99
C TRP A 312 28.09 25.32 23.69
N LYS A 313 26.80 25.64 23.56
CA LYS A 313 26.10 26.75 24.22
C LYS A 313 24.93 26.19 24.99
N TYR A 314 24.41 26.95 25.96
CA TYR A 314 23.23 26.53 26.71
C TYR A 314 22.30 27.69 27.05
N THR A 315 21.04 27.33 27.27
CA THR A 315 20.05 28.18 27.93
C THR A 315 19.37 27.39 29.05
N GLU A 316 18.92 28.08 30.08
CA GLU A 316 18.10 27.49 31.14
C GLU A 316 16.64 27.42 30.72
N SER A 317 15.89 26.48 31.30
CA SER A 317 14.46 26.41 31.09
C SER A 317 13.77 27.72 31.51
N THR A 318 12.79 28.13 30.70
CA THR A 318 11.94 29.30 30.99
C THR A 318 10.80 28.98 31.94
N SER A 319 10.51 27.70 32.19
CA SER A 319 9.50 27.25 33.16
C SER A 319 10.14 26.63 34.40
N ASN A 320 9.35 26.51 35.48
CA ASN A 320 9.81 26.03 36.79
C ASN A 320 9.15 24.71 37.19
N SER A 321 8.52 24.01 36.26
CA SER A 321 7.87 22.72 36.49
C SER A 321 7.75 21.95 35.18
N SER A 322 7.66 20.62 35.28
CA SER A 322 7.35 19.75 34.14
C SER A 322 5.89 19.94 33.69
N PRO A 323 5.60 19.99 32.37
CA PRO A 323 6.56 19.96 31.28
C PRO A 323 7.35 21.27 31.15
N PHE A 324 8.65 21.13 30.89
CA PHE A 324 9.59 22.22 30.73
C PHE A 324 9.58 22.82 29.32
N THR A 325 9.97 24.09 29.21
CA THR A 325 10.19 24.79 27.94
C THR A 325 11.61 25.35 27.87
N PHE A 326 12.24 25.23 26.70
CA PHE A 326 13.62 25.66 26.44
C PHE A 326 13.71 26.49 25.17
N THR A 327 14.73 27.33 25.06
CA THR A 327 15.03 28.09 23.84
C THR A 327 16.42 27.75 23.34
N ILE A 328 16.53 27.17 22.14
CA ILE A 328 17.78 27.11 21.41
C ILE A 328 18.06 28.51 20.87
N ASP A 329 18.88 29.28 21.60
CA ASP A 329 19.17 30.67 21.29
C ASP A 329 20.36 30.82 20.33
N TYR A 330 20.05 31.07 19.06
CA TYR A 330 21.05 31.21 18.01
C TYR A 330 21.97 32.41 18.19
N SER A 331 21.59 33.41 18.99
CA SER A 331 22.48 34.54 19.28
C SER A 331 23.76 34.14 20.03
N LEU A 332 23.75 32.97 20.68
CA LEU A 332 24.89 32.41 21.40
C LEU A 332 25.83 31.59 20.51
N LEU A 333 25.39 31.19 19.30
CA LEU A 333 26.22 30.41 18.37
C LEU A 333 27.34 31.26 17.78
N GLN A 334 28.47 30.63 17.45
CA GLN A 334 29.67 31.33 16.98
C GLN A 334 29.44 32.08 15.66
N SER A 335 28.54 31.56 14.83
CA SER A 335 28.12 32.20 13.59
C SER A 335 26.61 32.05 13.43
N ALA A 336 26.03 32.95 12.65
CA ALA A 336 24.61 32.89 12.32
C ALA A 336 24.25 31.52 11.72
N VAL A 337 23.05 31.05 12.04
CA VAL A 337 22.47 29.85 11.44
C VAL A 337 21.88 30.21 10.09
N THR A 338 22.20 29.42 9.06
CA THR A 338 21.77 29.61 7.68
C THR A 338 21.30 28.29 7.08
N ALA A 339 20.57 28.35 5.96
CA ALA A 339 20.18 27.14 5.25
C ALA A 339 21.43 26.31 4.85
N GLY A 340 21.38 25.02 5.11
CA GLY A 340 22.50 24.08 4.99
C GLY A 340 23.16 23.72 6.32
N ASP A 341 22.96 24.52 7.38
CA ASP A 341 23.47 24.19 8.72
C ASP A 341 22.69 23.02 9.35
N THR A 342 23.37 22.23 10.17
CA THR A 342 22.74 21.26 11.08
C THR A 342 22.97 21.71 12.52
N VAL A 343 21.92 21.78 13.33
CA VAL A 343 22.01 22.13 14.74
C VAL A 343 21.86 20.86 15.57
N GLN A 344 22.83 20.62 16.46
CA GLN A 344 22.85 19.53 17.43
C GLN A 344 22.40 20.05 18.79
N TYR A 345 21.66 19.24 19.55
CA TYR A 345 21.18 19.59 20.87
C TYR A 345 20.95 18.39 21.79
N PHE A 346 20.94 18.64 23.09
CA PHE A 346 20.47 17.72 24.13
C PHE A 346 20.00 18.51 25.35
N ILE A 347 19.16 17.89 26.18
CA ILE A 347 18.63 18.51 27.40
C ILE A 347 19.23 17.78 28.60
N VAL A 348 19.62 18.53 29.63
CA VAL A 348 20.07 18.01 30.91
C VAL A 348 19.20 18.53 32.04
N ALA A 349 19.00 17.70 33.05
CA ALA A 349 18.31 18.06 34.28
C ALA A 349 19.04 17.46 35.47
N GLN A 350 18.95 18.12 36.62
CA GLN A 350 19.38 17.54 37.87
C GLN A 350 18.21 17.52 38.84
N ASP A 351 18.22 16.51 39.69
CA ASP A 351 17.29 16.38 40.79
C ASP A 351 17.66 17.33 41.96
N ALA A 352 16.88 17.27 43.03
CA ALA A 352 17.03 18.07 44.24
C ALA A 352 17.65 17.24 45.39
N ALA A 353 18.30 16.12 45.08
CA ALA A 353 19.04 15.33 46.05
C ALA A 353 20.21 16.14 46.64
N SER A 354 20.64 15.77 47.86
CA SER A 354 21.77 16.43 48.54
C SER A 354 23.08 16.30 47.76
N GLN A 355 23.22 15.20 47.02
CA GLN A 355 24.18 15.03 45.93
C GLN A 355 23.40 14.91 44.62
N PRO A 356 23.38 15.93 43.75
CA PRO A 356 22.51 15.94 42.58
C PRO A 356 22.84 14.82 41.59
N ASN A 357 21.82 14.10 41.13
CA ASN A 357 21.93 13.14 40.02
C ASN A 357 21.56 13.83 38.70
N ILE A 358 22.32 13.58 37.63
CA ILE A 358 22.19 14.30 36.35
C ILE A 358 21.60 13.41 35.26
N GLY A 359 20.43 13.77 34.75
CA GLY A 359 19.79 13.16 33.59
C GLY A 359 20.15 13.88 32.29
N ILE A 360 20.22 13.13 31.18
CA ILE A 360 20.41 13.65 29.82
C ILE A 360 19.39 13.03 28.86
N SER A 361 18.84 13.83 27.93
CA SER A 361 17.85 13.36 26.96
C SER A 361 18.44 12.43 25.89
N THR A 362 19.62 12.76 25.38
CA THR A 362 20.34 12.03 24.33
C THR A 362 21.83 12.33 24.41
N GLY A 363 22.67 11.31 24.21
CA GLY A 363 24.13 11.43 24.21
C GLY A 363 24.78 10.89 25.48
N LEU A 364 26.11 10.89 25.47
CA LEU A 364 26.96 10.42 26.56
C LEU A 364 28.10 11.40 26.80
N PHE A 365 28.34 11.80 28.06
CA PHE A 365 29.42 12.71 28.42
C PHE A 365 30.79 11.99 28.46
N ALA A 366 31.88 12.72 28.18
CA ALA A 366 33.25 12.22 28.38
C ALA A 366 33.59 11.93 29.85
N SER A 367 32.92 12.61 30.79
CA SER A 367 33.04 12.37 32.22
C SER A 367 31.71 12.68 32.89
N THR A 368 31.33 11.88 33.89
CA THR A 368 30.10 12.06 34.66
C THR A 368 30.05 13.45 35.30
N PRO A 369 29.07 14.30 34.95
CA PRO A 369 28.94 15.63 35.53
C PRO A 369 28.35 15.56 36.94
N VAL A 370 28.69 16.55 37.75
CA VAL A 370 28.15 16.75 39.12
C VAL A 370 27.07 17.83 39.19
N SER A 371 26.76 18.47 38.06
CA SER A 371 25.73 19.50 37.92
C SER A 371 25.33 19.67 36.46
N VAL A 372 24.12 20.19 36.20
CA VAL A 372 23.68 20.67 34.87
C VAL A 372 24.50 21.86 34.36
N ALA A 373 25.26 22.54 35.23
CA ALA A 373 26.28 23.50 34.85
C ALA A 373 27.55 22.79 34.36
N LEU A 374 27.45 22.19 33.16
CA LEU A 374 28.53 21.42 32.55
C LEU A 374 29.78 22.29 32.36
N THR A 375 30.94 21.68 32.58
CA THR A 375 32.25 22.28 32.31
C THR A 375 32.90 21.55 31.13
N SER A 376 34.11 21.96 30.74
CA SER A 376 34.85 21.35 29.63
C SER A 376 35.09 19.85 29.81
N VAL A 377 35.04 19.30 31.03
CA VAL A 377 35.25 17.87 31.31
C VAL A 377 34.13 16.97 30.80
N ALA A 378 32.93 17.52 30.55
CA ALA A 378 31.80 16.76 30.03
C ALA A 378 31.93 16.47 28.51
N PHE A 379 32.89 17.12 27.83
CA PHE A 379 33.05 17.10 26.38
C PHE A 379 34.45 16.61 25.98
N PRO A 380 34.63 16.01 24.78
CA PRO A 380 33.63 15.81 23.72
C PRO A 380 32.53 14.80 24.11
N MET A 381 31.41 14.79 23.39
CA MET A 381 30.37 13.80 23.61
C MET A 381 30.82 12.43 23.06
N GLU A 382 30.67 11.36 23.84
CA GLU A 382 31.12 10.00 23.46
C GLU A 382 30.12 9.24 22.58
N ALA A 383 28.85 9.68 22.56
CA ALA A 383 27.78 9.09 21.76
C ALA A 383 26.76 10.15 21.31
N GLY A 384 26.06 9.86 20.22
CA GLY A 384 25.26 10.82 19.44
C GLY A 384 24.20 11.62 20.22
N VAL A 385 23.95 12.84 19.75
CA VAL A 385 23.00 13.82 20.29
C VAL A 385 21.86 14.05 19.29
N SER A 386 20.75 14.62 19.74
CA SER A 386 19.65 15.00 18.85
C SER A 386 20.11 16.08 17.86
N SER A 387 19.52 16.13 16.67
CA SER A 387 19.84 17.16 15.67
C SER A 387 18.69 17.44 14.72
N TYR A 388 18.72 18.61 14.09
CA TYR A 388 17.83 18.99 13.00
C TYR A 388 18.57 19.82 11.95
N ALA A 389 18.13 19.68 10.69
CA ALA A 389 18.66 20.45 9.57
C ALA A 389 17.92 21.78 9.40
N VAL A 390 18.65 22.83 9.01
CA VAL A 390 18.08 24.09 8.55
C VAL A 390 18.14 24.10 7.03
N VAL A 391 17.00 24.21 6.37
CA VAL A 391 16.85 24.06 4.91
C VAL A 391 16.33 25.35 4.26
N PRO A 392 16.52 25.55 2.95
CA PRO A 392 15.93 26.69 2.25
C PRO A 392 14.40 26.70 2.37
N SER A 393 13.79 27.88 2.50
CA SER A 393 12.33 28.05 2.44
C SER A 393 11.85 28.26 1.01
N LEU A 394 10.71 27.66 0.68
CA LEU A 394 9.96 27.97 -0.53
C LEU A 394 8.49 28.28 -0.17
N GLY A 395 7.95 29.33 -0.77
CA GLY A 395 6.56 29.76 -0.55
C GLY A 395 6.19 30.94 -1.42
N GLY A 396 4.89 31.24 -1.53
CA GLY A 396 4.39 32.37 -2.29
C GLY A 396 4.42 32.13 -3.80
N THR A 397 5.08 33.00 -4.57
CA THR A 397 5.17 32.88 -6.04
C THR A 397 6.61 32.79 -6.50
N VAL A 398 6.90 31.83 -7.38
CA VAL A 398 8.21 31.63 -8.02
C VAL A 398 8.04 31.61 -9.53
N ASN A 399 8.93 32.30 -10.25
CA ASN A 399 9.00 32.25 -11.70
C ASN A 399 10.03 31.21 -12.16
N VAL A 400 9.70 30.44 -13.20
CA VAL A 400 10.61 29.49 -13.85
C VAL A 400 10.71 29.83 -15.33
N GLY A 401 11.93 29.92 -15.86
CA GLY A 401 12.19 30.21 -17.27
C GLY A 401 13.48 31.00 -17.50
N THR A 402 13.71 31.39 -18.75
CA THR A 402 14.89 32.15 -19.18
C THR A 402 15.02 33.44 -18.37
N GLY A 403 16.19 33.65 -17.76
CA GLY A 403 16.48 34.83 -16.93
C GLY A 403 15.88 34.80 -15.52
N GLN A 404 15.26 33.70 -15.09
CA GLN A 404 14.79 33.49 -13.72
C GLN A 404 15.82 32.68 -12.90
N THR A 405 15.65 32.65 -11.57
CA THR A 405 16.48 31.84 -10.65
C THR A 405 16.49 30.36 -11.06
N TYR A 406 15.31 29.82 -11.37
CA TYR A 406 15.16 28.45 -11.87
C TYR A 406 14.85 28.52 -13.36
N THR A 407 15.67 27.87 -14.18
CA THR A 407 15.53 27.90 -15.66
C THR A 407 14.90 26.62 -16.22
N SER A 408 14.68 25.60 -15.38
CA SER A 408 14.04 24.32 -15.68
C SER A 408 13.25 23.82 -14.47
N LEU A 409 12.33 22.88 -14.67
CA LEU A 409 11.69 22.17 -13.56
C LEU A 409 12.58 21.05 -13.03
N THR A 410 13.11 20.21 -13.91
CA THR A 410 13.71 18.90 -13.61
C THR A 410 15.23 18.85 -13.75
N GLY A 411 15.85 19.93 -14.23
CA GLY A 411 17.29 20.07 -14.30
C GLY A 411 17.99 20.07 -12.94
N SER A 412 19.30 19.83 -12.96
CA SER A 412 20.17 20.08 -11.79
C SER A 412 20.15 21.57 -11.43
N ASN A 413 19.87 21.91 -10.16
CA ASN A 413 19.54 23.27 -9.71
C ASN A 413 18.22 23.85 -10.31
N GLY A 414 17.38 23.00 -10.90
CA GLY A 414 16.01 23.32 -11.28
C GLY A 414 15.09 23.44 -10.08
N LEU A 415 13.82 23.76 -10.33
CA LEU A 415 12.86 23.96 -9.24
C LEU A 415 12.64 22.70 -8.39
N PHE A 416 12.59 21.51 -9.01
CA PHE A 416 12.38 20.26 -8.26
C PHE A 416 13.56 19.94 -7.34
N ASP A 417 14.78 20.25 -7.76
CA ASP A 417 15.97 20.13 -6.91
C ASP A 417 15.91 21.06 -5.69
N ALA A 418 15.44 22.30 -5.89
CA ALA A 418 15.24 23.25 -4.80
C ALA A 418 14.14 22.81 -3.83
N LEU A 419 13.03 22.28 -4.33
CA LEU A 419 11.94 21.74 -3.51
C LEU A 419 12.39 20.52 -2.70
N ASN A 420 13.10 19.57 -3.33
CA ASN A 420 13.61 18.38 -2.66
C ASN A 420 14.62 18.67 -1.55
N LYS A 421 15.32 19.82 -1.61
CA LYS A 421 16.30 20.26 -0.61
C LYS A 421 15.74 21.25 0.40
N GLY A 422 14.57 21.81 0.14
CA GLY A 422 13.95 22.87 0.92
C GLY A 422 12.75 22.38 1.73
N ALA A 423 12.07 23.33 2.37
CA ALA A 423 10.78 23.11 3.02
C ALA A 423 9.77 24.17 2.60
N LEU A 424 8.51 23.76 2.42
CA LEU A 424 7.42 24.69 2.16
C LEU A 424 7.00 25.42 3.43
N THR A 425 6.87 26.75 3.34
CA THR A 425 6.38 27.62 4.42
C THR A 425 4.96 28.14 4.16
N SER A 426 4.45 27.95 2.95
CA SER A 426 3.09 28.28 2.52
C SER A 426 2.78 27.54 1.21
N GLU A 427 1.55 27.68 0.71
CA GLU A 427 1.21 27.39 -0.69
C GLU A 427 2.25 28.02 -1.64
N LEU A 428 2.61 27.29 -2.69
CA LEU A 428 3.56 27.73 -3.70
C LEU A 428 2.91 27.78 -5.08
N THR A 429 2.94 28.96 -5.69
CA THR A 429 2.54 29.17 -7.09
C THR A 429 3.78 29.30 -7.95
N VAL A 430 3.94 28.40 -8.91
CA VAL A 430 5.02 28.41 -9.90
C VAL A 430 4.49 28.96 -11.22
N LYS A 431 5.12 30.01 -11.74
CA LYS A 431 4.77 30.65 -13.02
C LYS A 431 5.79 30.31 -14.09
N ILE A 432 5.38 29.59 -15.13
CA ILE A 432 6.24 29.31 -16.29
C ILE A 432 6.29 30.53 -17.22
N THR A 433 7.47 31.14 -17.35
CA THR A 433 7.70 32.45 -18.00
C THR A 433 8.29 32.39 -19.40
N SER A 434 8.78 31.22 -19.83
CA SER A 434 9.34 30.94 -21.15
C SER A 434 9.16 29.46 -21.50
N ASN A 435 9.60 29.06 -22.69
CA ASN A 435 9.84 27.64 -22.96
C ASN A 435 10.97 27.12 -22.07
N LEU A 436 10.91 25.84 -21.70
CA LEU A 436 11.88 25.17 -20.84
C LEU A 436 12.52 23.99 -21.57
N SER A 437 13.82 23.80 -21.34
CA SER A 437 14.54 22.59 -21.70
C SER A 437 14.69 21.72 -20.47
N GLU A 438 14.14 20.52 -20.50
CA GLU A 438 14.17 19.58 -19.39
C GLU A 438 15.15 18.44 -19.68
N ASP A 439 16.01 18.09 -18.71
CA ASP A 439 16.91 16.92 -18.81
C ASP A 439 16.38 15.72 -18.00
N GLY A 440 15.35 15.92 -17.16
CA GLY A 440 14.74 14.90 -16.32
C GLY A 440 15.64 14.37 -15.20
N SER A 441 16.77 15.02 -14.91
CA SER A 441 17.76 14.55 -13.92
C SER A 441 17.16 14.46 -12.51
N VAL A 442 16.23 15.34 -12.16
CA VAL A 442 15.60 15.43 -10.84
C VAL A 442 14.09 15.26 -10.95
N GLY A 443 13.55 14.22 -10.31
CA GLY A 443 12.11 14.09 -10.04
C GLY A 443 11.74 14.80 -8.74
N LEU A 444 10.48 15.20 -8.61
CA LEU A 444 9.97 15.79 -7.37
C LEU A 444 9.65 14.66 -6.39
N ASN A 445 10.23 14.71 -5.20
CA ASN A 445 9.97 13.75 -4.13
C ASN A 445 8.89 14.29 -3.18
N GLU A 446 8.51 13.51 -2.18
CA GLU A 446 7.71 13.97 -1.04
C GLU A 446 8.23 15.31 -0.51
N LEU A 447 7.31 16.25 -0.29
CA LEU A 447 7.64 17.61 0.06
C LEU A 447 7.85 17.72 1.56
N ALA A 448 8.95 18.35 1.96
CA ALA A 448 9.15 18.72 3.35
C ALA A 448 8.39 20.02 3.67
N TYR A 449 7.86 20.11 4.90
CA TYR A 449 7.17 21.29 5.41
C TYR A 449 7.91 21.86 6.60
N ASP A 450 7.89 23.19 6.75
CA ASP A 450 8.52 23.83 7.90
C ASP A 450 7.67 23.66 9.17
N GLY A 451 8.23 23.00 10.17
CA GLY A 451 7.56 22.75 11.45
C GLY A 451 6.53 21.63 11.39
N THR A 452 5.33 21.88 11.93
CA THR A 452 4.26 20.85 12.06
C THR A 452 3.07 21.10 11.13
N THR A 453 3.05 22.22 10.40
CA THR A 453 1.96 22.52 9.47
C THR A 453 2.27 21.85 8.13
N THR A 454 1.40 20.94 7.69
CA THR A 454 1.56 20.19 6.44
C THR A 454 0.44 20.53 5.47
N GLY A 455 0.53 20.04 4.22
CA GLY A 455 -0.57 20.11 3.26
C GLY A 455 -0.61 21.37 2.39
N TYR A 456 0.53 22.04 2.21
CA TYR A 456 0.64 23.13 1.24
C TYR A 456 0.74 22.58 -0.19
N ALA A 457 -0.14 23.03 -1.09
CA ALA A 457 -0.08 22.65 -2.50
C ALA A 457 0.99 23.43 -3.27
N VAL A 458 1.55 22.76 -4.29
CA VAL A 458 2.41 23.38 -5.31
C VAL A 458 1.63 23.47 -6.62
N THR A 459 1.34 24.69 -7.08
CA THR A 459 0.60 24.92 -8.33
C THR A 459 1.52 25.43 -9.43
N ILE A 460 1.79 24.61 -10.44
CA ILE A 460 2.55 24.95 -11.65
C ILE A 460 1.60 25.42 -12.74
N GLN A 461 1.75 26.67 -13.18
CA GLN A 461 0.83 27.29 -14.14
C GLN A 461 1.55 28.27 -15.09
N PRO A 462 0.97 28.60 -16.25
CA PRO A 462 1.54 29.59 -17.16
C PRO A 462 1.51 31.00 -16.55
N SER A 463 2.50 31.82 -16.91
CA SER A 463 2.55 33.24 -16.54
C SER A 463 1.64 34.15 -17.36
N ALA A 464 1.21 33.71 -18.55
CA ALA A 464 0.41 34.49 -19.49
C ALA A 464 -0.42 33.54 -20.39
N ALA A 465 -1.38 34.10 -21.13
CA ALA A 465 -2.13 33.39 -22.19
C ALA A 465 -1.27 33.13 -23.44
N VAL A 466 -0.08 32.56 -23.25
CA VAL A 466 0.88 32.20 -24.29
C VAL A 466 1.34 30.78 -24.00
N GLU A 467 1.22 29.90 -25.00
CA GLU A 467 1.66 28.52 -24.86
C GLU A 467 3.16 28.45 -24.55
N ARG A 468 3.51 27.71 -23.50
CA ARG A 468 4.88 27.42 -23.09
C ARG A 468 5.18 25.97 -23.40
N LEU A 469 6.26 25.74 -24.13
CA LEU A 469 6.78 24.41 -24.40
C LEU A 469 7.78 24.01 -23.31
N ILE A 470 7.51 22.91 -22.61
CA ILE A 470 8.37 22.25 -21.65
C ILE A 470 8.79 20.93 -22.30
N SER A 471 10.04 20.81 -22.73
CA SER A 471 10.47 19.67 -23.55
C SER A 471 11.90 19.22 -23.33
N GLY A 472 12.16 17.95 -23.61
CA GLY A 472 13.51 17.36 -23.60
C GLY A 472 13.55 15.97 -24.21
N ASP A 473 14.75 15.46 -24.47
CA ASP A 473 15.00 14.05 -24.79
C ASP A 473 15.41 13.31 -23.53
N VAL A 474 14.42 12.89 -22.75
CA VAL A 474 14.66 12.31 -21.41
C VAL A 474 14.51 10.80 -21.47
N SER A 475 15.59 10.07 -21.19
CA SER A 475 15.64 8.59 -21.18
C SER A 475 15.06 7.96 -19.90
N GLN A 476 14.13 8.66 -19.27
CA GLN A 476 13.28 8.32 -18.11
C GLN A 476 11.97 9.08 -18.32
N ALA A 477 11.05 9.13 -17.36
CA ALA A 477 9.95 10.09 -17.47
C ALA A 477 10.44 11.54 -17.33
N MET A 478 9.98 12.45 -18.20
CA MET A 478 10.41 13.85 -18.20
C MET A 478 9.98 14.59 -16.94
N ILE A 479 8.70 14.47 -16.55
CA ILE A 479 8.18 14.95 -15.27
C ILE A 479 7.90 13.73 -14.39
N ARG A 480 8.50 13.69 -13.20
CA ARG A 480 8.35 12.59 -12.23
C ARG A 480 7.88 13.12 -10.88
N LEU A 481 6.78 12.58 -10.40
CA LEU A 481 6.25 12.78 -9.06
C LEU A 481 6.49 11.47 -8.29
N ASN A 482 7.41 11.49 -7.34
CA ASN A 482 7.94 10.33 -6.62
C ASN A 482 7.50 10.42 -5.14
N GLY A 483 6.28 9.99 -4.85
CA GLY A 483 5.65 10.25 -3.56
C GLY A 483 5.44 11.73 -3.31
N ALA A 484 5.38 12.55 -4.37
CA ALA A 484 5.07 13.96 -4.22
C ALA A 484 3.55 14.11 -4.14
N ASP A 485 3.08 14.85 -3.15
CA ASP A 485 1.67 15.04 -2.90
C ASP A 485 1.22 16.49 -3.16
N LEU A 486 -0.07 16.66 -3.47
CA LEU A 486 -0.73 17.97 -3.66
C LEU A 486 -0.12 18.82 -4.77
N ILE A 487 0.42 18.18 -5.81
CA ILE A 487 0.98 18.87 -6.98
C ILE A 487 -0.12 19.15 -8.00
N LYS A 488 -0.29 20.43 -8.33
CA LYS A 488 -1.27 20.91 -9.31
C LYS A 488 -0.55 21.45 -10.55
N ILE A 489 -0.55 20.69 -11.64
CA ILE A 489 -0.11 21.19 -12.94
C ILE A 489 -1.35 21.71 -13.68
N ASP A 490 -1.49 23.04 -13.72
CA ASP A 490 -2.65 23.73 -14.29
C ASP A 490 -2.25 24.50 -15.54
N GLY A 491 -2.63 23.96 -16.70
CA GLY A 491 -2.32 24.58 -17.99
C GLY A 491 -3.12 25.85 -18.29
N ARG A 492 -4.05 26.27 -17.42
CA ARG A 492 -4.90 27.46 -17.64
C ARG A 492 -4.18 28.75 -17.24
N PHE A 493 -4.50 29.83 -17.95
CA PHE A 493 -4.22 31.19 -17.49
C PHE A 493 -5.54 31.86 -17.11
N ASN A 494 -5.62 32.42 -15.90
CA ASN A 494 -6.87 33.00 -15.36
C ASN A 494 -8.08 32.05 -15.51
N ASN A 495 -7.88 30.77 -15.17
CA ASN A 495 -8.90 29.71 -15.23
C ASN A 495 -9.43 29.35 -16.63
N ALA A 496 -8.77 29.76 -17.72
CA ALA A 496 -9.14 29.41 -19.09
C ALA A 496 -7.96 28.93 -19.95
N GLY A 497 -8.28 28.20 -21.03
CA GLY A 497 -7.32 27.79 -22.06
C GLY A 497 -6.42 26.61 -21.69
N ARG A 498 -5.46 26.32 -22.58
CA ARG A 498 -4.38 25.34 -22.38
C ARG A 498 -3.09 25.99 -22.88
N TYR A 499 -2.16 26.28 -21.98
CA TYR A 499 -0.94 27.04 -22.29
C TYR A 499 0.33 26.38 -21.76
N LEU A 500 0.27 25.15 -21.23
CA LEU A 500 1.44 24.35 -20.93
C LEU A 500 1.45 23.11 -21.82
N ARG A 501 2.52 22.94 -22.60
CA ARG A 501 2.78 21.75 -23.40
C ARG A 501 3.99 21.02 -22.85
N PHE A 502 3.77 19.81 -22.34
CA PHE A 502 4.82 18.89 -21.93
C PHE A 502 5.10 17.90 -23.05
N ARG A 503 6.37 17.75 -23.41
CA ARG A 503 6.77 16.99 -24.57
C ARG A 503 8.09 16.26 -24.32
N ASN A 504 8.04 14.94 -24.16
CA ASN A 504 9.26 14.13 -24.20
C ASN A 504 9.53 13.71 -25.66
N THR A 505 10.74 13.98 -26.18
CA THR A 505 11.18 13.51 -27.52
C THR A 505 11.69 12.08 -27.50
N ASN A 506 11.92 11.53 -26.31
CA ASN A 506 12.34 10.16 -26.18
C ASN A 506 11.24 9.20 -26.67
N THR A 507 11.64 8.21 -27.46
CA THR A 507 10.70 7.26 -28.08
C THR A 507 10.39 6.04 -27.22
N SER A 508 10.94 5.97 -26.01
CA SER A 508 10.85 4.80 -25.13
C SER A 508 10.39 5.11 -23.72
N ASN A 509 10.14 6.38 -23.38
CA ASN A 509 9.85 6.79 -22.02
C ASN A 509 8.64 7.73 -21.89
N PRO A 510 7.97 7.78 -20.71
CA PRO A 510 6.83 8.65 -20.49
C PRO A 510 7.17 10.14 -20.54
N THR A 511 6.15 10.97 -20.74
CA THR A 511 6.23 12.41 -20.50
C THR A 511 5.99 12.74 -19.03
N LEU A 512 5.06 12.02 -18.40
CA LEU A 512 4.69 12.19 -17.00
C LEU A 512 4.63 10.83 -16.31
N LEU A 513 5.19 10.75 -15.11
CA LEU A 513 5.16 9.57 -14.24
C LEU A 513 4.76 9.97 -12.82
N LEU A 514 3.76 9.28 -12.28
CA LEU A 514 3.42 9.25 -10.86
C LEU A 514 3.86 7.90 -10.29
N GLN A 515 4.63 7.90 -9.21
CA GLN A 515 5.12 6.68 -8.56
C GLN A 515 5.39 6.91 -7.07
N SER A 516 5.61 5.81 -6.33
CA SER A 516 6.02 5.85 -4.92
C SER A 516 5.03 6.55 -3.99
N ASP A 517 3.74 6.30 -4.21
CA ASP A 517 2.61 6.85 -3.44
C ASP A 517 2.33 8.34 -3.70
N ALA A 518 2.62 8.83 -4.90
CA ALA A 518 2.22 10.18 -5.31
C ALA A 518 0.69 10.31 -5.27
N THR A 519 0.17 11.22 -4.45
CA THR A 519 -1.24 11.26 -4.07
C THR A 519 -1.81 12.69 -4.10
N TYR A 520 -3.10 12.81 -4.42
CA TYR A 520 -3.81 14.10 -4.52
C TYR A 520 -3.24 15.07 -5.57
N ASP A 521 -2.57 14.55 -6.59
CA ASP A 521 -2.07 15.35 -7.70
C ASP A 521 -3.17 15.63 -8.72
N THR A 522 -3.08 16.80 -9.36
CA THR A 522 -3.99 17.18 -10.44
C THR A 522 -3.21 17.70 -11.63
N ILE A 523 -3.36 17.03 -12.78
CA ILE A 523 -2.86 17.49 -14.06
C ILE A 523 -4.07 17.89 -14.90
N ARG A 524 -4.18 19.18 -15.20
CA ARG A 524 -5.36 19.72 -15.88
C ARG A 524 -5.02 20.67 -17.02
N ASN A 525 -5.86 20.65 -18.05
CA ASN A 525 -5.81 21.59 -19.17
C ASN A 525 -4.42 21.75 -19.82
N CYS A 526 -3.64 20.68 -19.86
CA CYS A 526 -2.32 20.66 -20.48
C CYS A 526 -2.35 19.97 -21.85
N TYR A 527 -1.31 20.21 -22.66
CA TYR A 527 -0.94 19.32 -23.76
C TYR A 527 0.14 18.35 -23.25
N LEU A 528 -0.09 17.05 -23.38
CA LEU A 528 0.85 15.99 -23.03
C LEU A 528 1.19 15.21 -24.30
N GLU A 529 2.42 15.34 -24.78
CA GLU A 529 2.86 14.75 -26.05
C GLU A 529 4.02 13.78 -25.83
N GLY A 530 3.92 12.59 -26.41
CA GLY A 530 5.02 11.62 -26.41
C GLY A 530 5.04 10.75 -27.65
N SER A 531 6.19 10.15 -27.92
CA SER A 531 6.42 9.20 -29.02
C SER A 531 6.80 7.82 -28.51
N ASN A 532 6.28 7.43 -27.33
CA ASN A 532 6.66 6.16 -26.71
C ASN A 532 6.11 4.96 -27.48
N THR A 533 6.98 4.32 -28.25
CA THR A 533 6.68 3.15 -29.08
C THR A 533 6.98 1.83 -28.37
N ALA A 534 7.60 1.87 -27.18
CA ALA A 534 8.10 0.70 -26.48
C ALA A 534 6.97 -0.10 -25.80
N GLY A 535 6.45 -1.11 -26.49
CA GLY A 535 5.65 -2.19 -25.89
C GLY A 535 4.39 -1.75 -25.14
N THR A 536 3.75 -2.67 -24.43
CA THR A 536 2.43 -2.48 -23.81
C THR A 536 2.48 -1.96 -22.36
N THR A 537 3.62 -1.45 -21.90
CA THR A 537 3.85 -1.20 -20.46
C THR A 537 4.08 0.26 -20.10
N LEU A 538 4.31 1.14 -21.08
CA LEU A 538 4.57 2.55 -20.83
C LEU A 538 3.61 3.41 -21.66
N GLY A 539 3.06 4.47 -21.05
CA GLY A 539 2.21 5.46 -21.71
C GLY A 539 2.92 6.81 -21.87
N VAL A 540 2.26 7.77 -22.55
CA VAL A 540 2.62 9.19 -22.46
C VAL A 540 2.52 9.66 -21.01
N VAL A 541 1.46 9.23 -20.34
CA VAL A 541 1.28 9.32 -18.89
C VAL A 541 1.39 7.91 -18.32
N LEU A 542 2.19 7.75 -17.27
CA LEU A 542 2.33 6.51 -16.53
C LEU A 542 1.95 6.73 -15.06
N ILE A 543 0.97 5.96 -14.59
CA ILE A 543 0.69 5.76 -13.17
C ILE A 543 1.41 4.46 -12.80
N GLY A 544 2.55 4.61 -12.14
CA GLY A 544 3.50 3.55 -11.86
C GLY A 544 3.17 2.73 -10.60
N ALA A 545 4.20 2.09 -10.05
CA ALA A 545 4.08 1.35 -8.79
C ALA A 545 3.97 2.31 -7.59
N GLY A 546 3.09 1.97 -6.63
CA GLY A 546 3.12 2.55 -5.29
C GLY A 546 4.22 1.92 -4.43
N ALA A 547 4.53 2.57 -3.31
CA ALA A 547 5.45 2.05 -2.30
C ALA A 547 4.70 1.29 -1.19
N THR A 548 3.60 1.84 -0.69
CA THR A 548 2.82 1.29 0.44
C THR A 548 1.32 1.26 0.17
N THR A 549 0.71 2.37 -0.25
CA THR A 549 -0.74 2.46 -0.46
C THR A 549 -1.14 2.43 -1.92
N GLY A 550 -0.28 2.93 -2.82
CA GLY A 550 -0.64 3.18 -4.22
C GLY A 550 -0.56 4.67 -4.55
N ASN A 551 -0.55 5.00 -5.85
CA ASN A 551 -0.59 6.39 -6.30
C ASN A 551 -2.06 6.84 -6.40
N ASP A 552 -2.64 7.18 -5.26
CA ASP A 552 -4.10 7.31 -5.09
C ASP A 552 -4.60 8.75 -5.33
N TYR A 553 -5.92 8.92 -5.50
CA TYR A 553 -6.58 10.25 -5.52
C TYR A 553 -6.07 11.24 -6.58
N ASN A 554 -5.42 10.76 -7.63
CA ASN A 554 -4.88 11.60 -8.69
C ASN A 554 -5.90 11.88 -9.80
N ALA A 555 -5.81 13.06 -10.40
CA ALA A 555 -6.76 13.51 -11.42
C ALA A 555 -6.06 14.02 -12.70
N PHE A 556 -6.50 13.48 -13.84
CA PHE A 556 -6.15 13.94 -15.19
C PHE A 556 -7.40 14.50 -15.85
N THR A 557 -7.51 15.83 -15.95
CA THR A 557 -8.75 16.46 -16.43
C THR A 557 -8.58 17.54 -17.49
N GLY A 558 -9.42 17.51 -18.54
CA GLY A 558 -9.42 18.57 -19.55
C GLY A 558 -8.14 18.65 -20.40
N ASN A 559 -7.28 17.62 -20.38
CA ASN A 559 -6.01 17.60 -21.12
C ASN A 559 -6.20 17.19 -22.58
N ILE A 560 -5.21 17.51 -23.43
CA ILE A 560 -4.99 16.85 -24.71
C ILE A 560 -3.79 15.92 -24.54
N ILE A 561 -3.98 14.63 -24.78
CA ILE A 561 -2.94 13.60 -24.65
C ILE A 561 -2.79 12.89 -26.00
N ARG A 562 -1.62 13.00 -26.61
CA ARG A 562 -1.45 12.64 -28.03
C ARG A 562 -0.02 12.31 -28.44
N ASP A 563 0.13 11.94 -29.69
CA ASP A 563 1.40 11.82 -30.39
C ASP A 563 2.13 13.16 -30.57
N ARG A 564 3.36 13.08 -31.07
CA ARG A 564 4.20 14.25 -31.34
C ARG A 564 3.56 15.12 -32.41
N SER A 565 3.40 16.41 -32.11
CA SER A 565 2.80 17.35 -33.07
C SER A 565 3.79 18.07 -33.97
N ASP A 566 5.07 17.87 -33.73
CA ASP A 566 6.20 18.43 -34.47
C ASP A 566 6.98 17.39 -35.27
N ALA A 567 6.71 16.09 -35.06
CA ALA A 567 7.42 15.00 -35.72
C ALA A 567 6.52 13.76 -35.85
N ALA A 568 6.85 12.86 -36.77
CA ALA A 568 6.21 11.55 -36.83
C ALA A 568 6.62 10.69 -35.63
N GLY A 569 5.66 9.97 -35.04
CA GLY A 569 5.92 9.04 -33.94
C GLY A 569 4.70 8.95 -33.03
N GLN A 570 3.99 7.82 -33.11
CA GLN A 570 2.76 7.60 -32.36
C GLN A 570 3.03 6.75 -31.12
N PRO A 571 2.45 7.10 -29.96
CA PRO A 571 2.59 6.31 -28.75
C PRO A 571 1.74 5.03 -28.83
N SER A 572 2.27 3.95 -28.27
CA SER A 572 1.53 2.69 -28.10
C SER A 572 0.34 2.87 -27.16
N ILE A 573 0.58 3.57 -26.04
CA ILE A 573 -0.42 3.86 -25.01
C ILE A 573 -0.38 5.36 -24.64
N LEU A 574 -1.55 5.99 -24.41
CA LEU A 574 -1.61 7.38 -23.97
C LEU A 574 -1.57 7.48 -22.44
N ILE A 575 -2.53 6.86 -21.75
CA ILE A 575 -2.50 6.73 -20.28
C ILE A 575 -2.36 5.25 -19.94
N ASN A 576 -1.32 4.92 -19.19
CA ASN A 576 -1.10 3.59 -18.66
C ASN A 576 -1.09 3.62 -17.13
N SER A 577 -1.81 2.69 -16.50
CA SER A 577 -1.66 2.35 -15.10
C SER A 577 -1.07 0.95 -14.99
N SER A 578 0.12 0.85 -14.41
CA SER A 578 0.81 -0.41 -14.17
C SER A 578 1.65 -0.30 -12.90
N GLY A 579 1.44 -1.20 -11.95
CA GLY A 579 2.15 -1.19 -10.68
C GLY A 579 2.29 -2.59 -10.07
N THR A 580 2.52 -2.64 -8.76
CA THR A 580 2.60 -3.91 -8.02
C THR A 580 1.27 -4.21 -7.34
N ALA A 581 0.92 -5.48 -7.20
CA ALA A 581 -0.32 -5.88 -6.53
C ALA A 581 -0.33 -5.59 -5.01
N ALA A 582 0.82 -5.23 -4.43
CA ALA A 582 0.95 -4.91 -3.00
C ALA A 582 0.55 -3.47 -2.66
N ALA A 583 0.65 -2.54 -3.62
CA ALA A 583 0.35 -1.12 -3.45
C ALA A 583 -0.43 -0.63 -4.69
N THR A 584 -1.75 -0.84 -4.65
CA THR A 584 -2.65 -0.64 -5.79
C THR A 584 -3.21 0.77 -5.85
N SER A 585 -3.12 1.43 -7.00
CA SER A 585 -3.62 2.80 -7.18
C SER A 585 -5.15 2.84 -7.35
N SER A 586 -5.83 3.59 -6.51
CA SER A 586 -7.28 3.69 -6.36
C SER A 586 -7.76 5.14 -6.44
N ASP A 587 -9.07 5.34 -6.62
CA ASP A 587 -9.70 6.67 -6.62
C ASP A 587 -9.10 7.63 -7.66
N ILE A 588 -8.68 7.10 -8.82
CA ILE A 588 -8.10 7.88 -9.91
C ILE A 588 -9.19 8.41 -10.85
N ALA A 589 -9.11 9.69 -11.21
CA ALA A 589 -10.01 10.34 -12.15
C ALA A 589 -9.33 10.68 -13.48
N ILE A 590 -9.86 10.15 -14.58
CA ILE A 590 -9.48 10.50 -15.95
C ILE A 590 -10.73 11.08 -16.61
N SER A 591 -10.83 12.42 -16.69
CA SER A 591 -12.06 13.08 -17.10
C SER A 591 -11.92 14.19 -18.14
N ASN A 592 -12.90 14.30 -19.06
CA ASN A 592 -12.99 15.40 -20.02
C ASN A 592 -11.71 15.62 -20.87
N ASN A 593 -10.90 14.58 -21.06
CA ASN A 593 -9.68 14.66 -21.86
C ASN A 593 -9.97 14.36 -23.33
N GLU A 594 -9.13 14.88 -24.22
CA GLU A 594 -9.03 14.43 -25.60
C GLU A 594 -7.79 13.53 -25.74
N LEU A 595 -7.99 12.28 -26.12
CA LEU A 595 -6.94 11.27 -26.26
C LEU A 595 -6.94 10.75 -27.70
N PHE A 596 -5.84 10.94 -28.43
CA PHE A 596 -5.81 10.51 -29.82
C PHE A 596 -4.46 10.02 -30.33
N ASN A 597 -4.53 9.27 -31.42
CA ASN A 597 -3.39 8.66 -32.12
C ASN A 597 -2.60 7.62 -31.29
N ALA A 598 -3.26 6.94 -30.35
CA ALA A 598 -2.71 5.72 -29.78
C ALA A 598 -2.67 4.61 -30.86
N THR A 599 -1.53 3.94 -31.04
CA THR A 599 -1.45 2.80 -31.96
C THR A 599 -1.99 1.51 -31.35
N GLY A 600 -1.98 1.40 -30.02
CA GLY A 600 -2.49 0.27 -29.25
C GLY A 600 -3.70 0.64 -28.39
N ILE A 601 -3.48 1.23 -27.21
CA ILE A 601 -4.55 1.47 -26.23
C ILE A 601 -4.58 2.94 -25.82
N ALA A 602 -5.73 3.62 -25.84
CA ALA A 602 -5.77 5.01 -25.36
C ALA A 602 -5.65 5.08 -23.82
N ILE A 603 -6.50 4.35 -23.10
CA ILE A 603 -6.45 4.25 -21.63
C ILE A 603 -6.32 2.78 -21.24
N ASN A 604 -5.19 2.41 -20.62
CA ASN A 604 -4.94 1.06 -20.15
C ASN A 604 -4.82 1.04 -18.62
N ILE A 605 -5.80 0.45 -17.94
CA ILE A 605 -5.75 0.16 -16.51
C ILE A 605 -5.43 -1.33 -16.37
N ALA A 606 -4.15 -1.65 -16.20
CA ALA A 606 -3.67 -3.03 -16.17
C ALA A 606 -4.13 -3.77 -14.90
N SER A 607 -4.10 -5.10 -14.92
CA SER A 607 -4.51 -5.91 -13.77
C SER A 607 -3.57 -5.77 -12.56
N ALA A 608 -2.28 -5.60 -12.81
CA ALA A 608 -1.27 -5.41 -11.78
C ALA A 608 -1.20 -3.94 -11.36
N GLY A 609 -1.43 -3.67 -10.07
CA GLY A 609 -1.31 -2.33 -9.48
C GLY A 609 -2.52 -1.41 -9.65
N ALA A 610 -3.59 -1.86 -10.32
CA ALA A 610 -4.86 -1.12 -10.32
C ALA A 610 -5.74 -1.54 -9.12
N GLY A 611 -6.06 -0.57 -8.28
CA GLY A 611 -7.00 -0.67 -7.17
C GLY A 611 -8.40 -0.23 -7.58
N ASP A 612 -9.24 0.11 -6.61
CA ASP A 612 -10.68 0.31 -6.82
C ASP A 612 -11.03 1.75 -7.25
N LYS A 613 -12.28 1.98 -7.68
CA LYS A 613 -12.90 3.33 -7.84
C LYS A 613 -12.26 4.25 -8.87
N TRP A 614 -11.77 3.69 -9.96
CA TRP A 614 -11.40 4.48 -11.14
C TRP A 614 -12.62 5.15 -11.75
N LEU A 615 -12.54 6.47 -11.99
CA LEU A 615 -13.52 7.27 -12.71
C LEU A 615 -12.96 7.63 -14.09
N ILE A 616 -13.53 7.07 -15.15
CA ILE A 616 -13.17 7.38 -16.54
C ILE A 616 -14.39 8.03 -17.19
N SER A 617 -14.41 9.36 -17.27
CA SER A 617 -15.64 10.08 -17.62
C SER A 617 -15.50 11.21 -18.63
N GLY A 618 -16.42 11.32 -19.59
CA GLY A 618 -16.47 12.48 -20.51
C GLY A 618 -15.29 12.60 -21.47
N ASN A 619 -14.45 11.58 -21.62
CA ASN A 619 -13.27 11.63 -22.49
C ASN A 619 -13.66 11.44 -23.97
N SER A 620 -12.95 12.11 -24.87
CA SER A 620 -13.03 11.87 -26.32
C SER A 620 -11.80 11.12 -26.80
N ILE A 621 -12.00 9.92 -27.34
CA ILE A 621 -10.96 9.03 -27.83
C ILE A 621 -11.13 8.85 -29.34
N TYR A 622 -10.13 9.24 -30.12
CA TYR A 622 -10.22 9.21 -31.59
C TYR A 622 -8.87 8.95 -32.25
N TYR A 623 -8.87 8.74 -33.56
CA TYR A 623 -7.65 8.52 -34.34
C TYR A 623 -7.68 9.40 -35.58
N ASN A 624 -6.80 10.40 -35.65
CA ASN A 624 -6.79 11.42 -36.70
C ASN A 624 -5.49 11.46 -37.52
N ASN A 625 -4.62 10.47 -37.32
CA ASN A 625 -3.43 10.33 -38.14
C ASN A 625 -3.82 10.08 -39.60
N ALA A 626 -3.11 10.72 -40.54
CA ALA A 626 -3.40 10.65 -41.96
C ALA A 626 -3.20 9.23 -42.54
N THR A 627 -2.31 8.43 -41.94
CA THR A 627 -2.12 7.03 -42.30
C THR A 627 -2.96 6.16 -41.35
N PRO A 628 -3.93 5.37 -41.85
CA PRO A 628 -4.68 4.44 -41.03
C PRO A 628 -3.78 3.45 -40.29
N SER A 629 -4.13 3.12 -39.04
CA SER A 629 -3.45 2.05 -38.31
C SER A 629 -3.76 0.69 -38.93
N ALA A 630 -2.82 -0.25 -38.79
CA ALA A 630 -3.01 -1.67 -39.11
C ALA A 630 -2.81 -2.58 -37.87
N VAL A 631 -2.72 -1.98 -36.68
CA VAL A 631 -2.52 -2.67 -35.40
C VAL A 631 -3.85 -2.73 -34.64
N ALA A 632 -4.01 -3.73 -33.78
CA ALA A 632 -5.17 -3.82 -32.90
C ALA A 632 -5.25 -2.60 -31.98
N GLN A 633 -6.45 -2.04 -31.84
CA GLN A 633 -6.67 -0.81 -31.09
C GLN A 633 -7.79 -0.97 -30.06
N THR A 634 -7.57 -0.43 -28.87
CA THR A 634 -8.59 -0.36 -27.82
C THR A 634 -8.74 1.07 -27.30
N GLY A 635 -9.96 1.55 -27.14
CA GLY A 635 -10.21 2.85 -26.49
C GLY A 635 -9.85 2.79 -25.01
N ILE A 636 -10.67 2.07 -24.23
CA ILE A 636 -10.51 1.94 -22.77
C ILE A 636 -10.36 0.47 -22.40
N THR A 637 -9.36 0.14 -21.58
CA THR A 637 -9.18 -1.19 -20.99
C THR A 637 -9.13 -1.10 -19.48
N LEU A 638 -9.89 -1.96 -18.80
CA LEU A 638 -9.96 -2.05 -17.33
C LEU A 638 -9.81 -3.50 -16.88
N LEU A 639 -8.64 -3.85 -16.33
CA LEU A 639 -8.26 -5.24 -16.02
C LEU A 639 -7.93 -5.52 -14.54
N GLY A 640 -7.95 -4.52 -13.66
CA GLY A 640 -7.75 -4.67 -12.20
C GLY A 640 -8.66 -3.76 -11.39
N GLY A 641 -8.90 -4.10 -10.12
CA GLY A 641 -9.80 -3.38 -9.21
C GLY A 641 -11.29 -3.73 -9.36
N SER A 642 -12.12 -3.08 -8.54
CA SER A 642 -13.58 -3.15 -8.52
C SER A 642 -14.21 -1.76 -8.32
N ASN A 643 -15.55 -1.69 -8.40
CA ASN A 643 -16.32 -0.46 -8.15
C ASN A 643 -15.92 0.74 -9.02
N HIS A 644 -15.59 0.50 -10.29
CA HIS A 644 -15.21 1.55 -11.22
C HIS A 644 -16.43 2.22 -11.86
N GLU A 645 -16.25 3.43 -12.37
CA GLU A 645 -17.23 4.14 -13.19
C GLU A 645 -16.63 4.52 -14.54
N ILE A 646 -17.26 4.05 -15.62
CA ILE A 646 -16.94 4.45 -17.00
C ILE A 646 -18.18 5.13 -17.57
N SER A 647 -18.15 6.47 -17.65
CA SER A 647 -19.35 7.25 -17.96
C SER A 647 -19.18 8.32 -19.04
N GLY A 648 -20.14 8.45 -19.96
CA GLY A 648 -20.18 9.59 -20.88
C GLY A 648 -18.97 9.75 -21.83
N ASN A 649 -18.19 8.69 -22.08
CA ASN A 649 -17.04 8.76 -22.99
C ASN A 649 -17.47 8.62 -24.46
N TYR A 650 -16.71 9.23 -25.36
CA TYR A 650 -16.90 9.22 -26.81
C TYR A 650 -15.73 8.53 -27.47
N ILE A 651 -15.96 7.43 -28.19
CA ILE A 651 -14.89 6.64 -28.83
C ILE A 651 -15.19 6.49 -30.32
N GLY A 652 -14.36 7.10 -31.16
CA GLY A 652 -14.56 7.10 -32.62
C GLY A 652 -14.20 8.40 -33.33
N GLY A 653 -14.24 8.36 -34.66
CA GLY A 653 -13.99 9.52 -35.51
C GLY A 653 -12.53 9.99 -35.56
N THR A 654 -12.35 11.22 -36.03
CA THR A 654 -11.05 11.92 -36.19
C THR A 654 -11.00 13.22 -35.39
N ALA A 655 -12.05 13.52 -34.61
CA ALA A 655 -12.15 14.67 -33.73
C ALA A 655 -12.96 14.33 -32.48
N ALA A 656 -12.96 15.23 -31.50
CA ALA A 656 -13.69 15.08 -30.25
C ALA A 656 -15.19 14.78 -30.47
N LEU A 657 -15.81 14.13 -29.47
CA LEU A 657 -17.24 13.74 -29.49
C LEU A 657 -17.63 12.82 -30.67
N CYS A 658 -16.71 11.97 -31.11
CA CYS A 658 -16.85 11.14 -32.30
C CYS A 658 -17.06 11.92 -33.62
N GLY A 659 -16.62 13.19 -33.66
CA GLY A 659 -16.73 14.06 -34.81
C GLY A 659 -15.72 13.77 -35.93
N GLY A 660 -15.78 14.57 -36.98
CA GLY A 660 -14.92 14.42 -38.18
C GLY A 660 -15.28 13.19 -39.02
N THR A 661 -14.34 12.76 -39.88
CA THR A 661 -14.45 11.50 -40.62
C THR A 661 -14.23 10.29 -39.72
N ALA A 662 -14.56 9.09 -40.19
CA ALA A 662 -14.42 7.86 -39.42
C ALA A 662 -12.98 7.57 -38.98
N TRP A 663 -12.83 6.97 -37.81
CA TRP A 663 -11.59 6.30 -37.41
C TRP A 663 -11.39 5.09 -38.32
N VAL A 664 -10.39 5.15 -39.20
CA VAL A 664 -10.07 4.07 -40.14
C VAL A 664 -8.96 3.17 -39.59
N ASN A 665 -9.17 1.85 -39.63
CA ASN A 665 -8.14 0.83 -39.41
C ASN A 665 -8.16 -0.17 -40.58
N SER A 666 -6.99 -0.50 -41.12
CA SER A 666 -6.83 -1.35 -42.31
C SER A 666 -6.26 -2.74 -42.03
N GLY A 667 -6.01 -3.08 -40.77
CA GLY A 667 -5.38 -4.34 -40.36
C GLY A 667 -6.35 -5.52 -40.27
N ALA A 668 -5.77 -6.72 -40.17
CA ALA A 668 -6.47 -7.95 -39.78
C ALA A 668 -6.51 -8.07 -38.24
N ILE A 669 -7.38 -7.28 -37.61
CA ILE A 669 -7.29 -6.98 -36.18
C ILE A 669 -8.62 -7.11 -35.45
N THR A 670 -8.56 -7.00 -34.13
CA THR A 670 -9.72 -6.69 -33.29
C THR A 670 -9.62 -5.24 -32.84
N LEU A 671 -10.68 -4.46 -33.08
CA LEU A 671 -10.85 -3.13 -32.47
C LEU A 671 -11.89 -3.22 -31.36
N ILE A 672 -11.58 -2.64 -30.20
CA ILE A 672 -12.48 -2.62 -29.03
C ILE A 672 -12.72 -1.18 -28.59
N GLY A 673 -13.97 -0.77 -28.42
CA GLY A 673 -14.29 0.51 -27.80
C GLY A 673 -13.89 0.51 -26.33
N ILE A 674 -14.57 -0.31 -25.53
CA ILE A 674 -14.33 -0.49 -24.09
C ILE A 674 -14.17 -1.97 -23.76
N GLN A 675 -13.10 -2.34 -23.06
CA GLN A 675 -12.88 -3.69 -22.53
C GLN A 675 -12.87 -3.66 -21.00
N ILE A 676 -13.61 -4.59 -20.40
CA ILE A 676 -13.66 -4.80 -18.95
C ILE A 676 -13.32 -6.27 -18.67
N GLY A 677 -12.30 -6.50 -17.85
CA GLY A 677 -11.82 -7.82 -17.45
C GLY A 677 -11.77 -8.01 -15.93
N THR A 678 -12.29 -7.05 -15.16
CA THR A 678 -12.14 -6.96 -13.70
C THR A 678 -13.46 -6.70 -12.99
N ALA A 679 -13.43 -6.75 -11.65
CA ALA A 679 -14.50 -6.52 -10.68
C ALA A 679 -15.17 -7.80 -10.13
N THR A 680 -14.56 -8.47 -9.16
CA THR A 680 -15.14 -9.70 -8.58
C THR A 680 -16.03 -9.46 -7.35
N THR A 681 -15.91 -8.29 -6.69
CA THR A 681 -16.64 -7.97 -5.45
C THR A 681 -17.76 -6.95 -5.65
N PHE A 682 -17.44 -5.80 -6.24
CA PHE A 682 -18.39 -4.72 -6.50
C PHE A 682 -18.46 -4.42 -8.00
N ALA A 683 -19.67 -4.39 -8.55
CA ALA A 683 -19.88 -4.23 -9.99
C ALA A 683 -19.34 -2.91 -10.54
N THR A 684 -18.68 -2.97 -11.70
CA THR A 684 -18.32 -1.78 -12.47
C THR A 684 -19.56 -1.17 -13.14
N SER A 685 -19.71 0.14 -13.03
CA SER A 685 -20.80 0.91 -13.65
C SER A 685 -20.37 1.48 -15.01
N VAL A 686 -21.10 1.16 -16.08
CA VAL A 686 -20.79 1.60 -17.45
C VAL A 686 -22.01 2.29 -18.05
N GLN A 687 -21.98 3.62 -18.13
CA GLN A 687 -23.18 4.43 -18.36
C GLN A 687 -22.96 5.52 -19.41
N GLY A 688 -23.92 5.75 -20.31
CA GLY A 688 -23.88 6.93 -21.18
C GLY A 688 -22.72 7.01 -22.19
N ASN A 689 -21.95 5.94 -22.41
CA ASN A 689 -20.83 5.96 -23.34
C ASN A 689 -21.33 5.85 -24.80
N THR A 690 -20.62 6.50 -25.72
CA THR A 690 -20.90 6.49 -27.16
C THR A 690 -19.70 5.91 -27.92
N VAL A 691 -19.92 4.85 -28.70
CA VAL A 691 -18.91 4.26 -29.59
C VAL A 691 -19.44 4.27 -31.02
N GLN A 692 -18.88 5.08 -31.92
CA GLN A 692 -19.46 5.32 -33.25
C GLN A 692 -18.43 5.85 -34.26
N ASN A 693 -18.79 6.06 -35.53
CA ASN A 693 -17.90 6.66 -36.54
C ASN A 693 -16.56 5.91 -36.72
N ILE A 694 -16.61 4.60 -36.95
CA ILE A 694 -15.46 3.68 -37.09
C ILE A 694 -15.57 2.91 -38.41
N SER A 695 -14.46 2.77 -39.14
CA SER A 695 -14.37 1.99 -40.37
C SER A 695 -13.20 1.01 -40.35
N LEU A 696 -13.52 -0.28 -40.31
CA LEU A 696 -12.55 -1.37 -40.42
C LEU A 696 -12.52 -1.87 -41.87
N THR A 697 -11.41 -1.61 -42.55
CA THR A 697 -11.24 -1.83 -44.00
C THR A 697 -10.43 -3.07 -44.35
N GLY A 698 -9.80 -3.71 -43.35
CA GLY A 698 -9.11 -4.99 -43.53
C GLY A 698 -10.06 -6.09 -44.04
N THR A 699 -9.57 -6.97 -44.90
CA THR A 699 -10.38 -8.01 -45.57
C THR A 699 -10.15 -9.42 -45.02
N ALA A 700 -9.20 -9.63 -44.11
CA ALA A 700 -8.97 -10.92 -43.46
C ALA A 700 -9.86 -11.08 -42.19
N GLY A 701 -9.34 -11.70 -41.12
CA GLY A 701 -10.04 -11.79 -39.83
C GLY A 701 -10.09 -10.44 -39.13
N VAL A 702 -11.23 -9.75 -39.24
CA VAL A 702 -11.44 -8.42 -38.64
C VAL A 702 -12.63 -8.45 -37.69
N ASN A 703 -12.40 -8.02 -36.46
CA ASN A 703 -13.39 -8.06 -35.39
C ASN A 703 -13.62 -6.67 -34.79
N PHE A 704 -14.86 -6.45 -34.36
CA PHE A 704 -15.25 -5.25 -33.64
C PHE A 704 -16.02 -5.62 -32.38
N ASN A 705 -15.68 -4.99 -31.25
CA ASN A 705 -16.51 -4.97 -30.05
C ASN A 705 -16.74 -3.53 -29.62
N GLY A 706 -18.00 -3.10 -29.52
CA GLY A 706 -18.32 -1.79 -28.95
C GLY A 706 -17.95 -1.75 -27.47
N ILE A 707 -18.57 -2.63 -26.68
CA ILE A 707 -18.19 -2.89 -25.29
C ILE A 707 -18.04 -4.40 -25.08
N LEU A 708 -16.86 -4.83 -24.62
CA LEU A 708 -16.52 -6.20 -24.28
C LEU A 708 -16.39 -6.36 -22.77
N VAL A 709 -17.23 -7.20 -22.17
CA VAL A 709 -17.10 -7.68 -20.81
C VAL A 709 -16.52 -9.09 -20.82
N SER A 710 -15.20 -9.15 -20.69
CA SER A 710 -14.40 -10.38 -20.63
C SER A 710 -14.29 -10.99 -19.23
N GLY A 711 -14.61 -10.23 -18.18
CA GLY A 711 -14.57 -10.66 -16.78
C GLY A 711 -15.20 -9.64 -15.84
N GLY A 712 -15.52 -10.09 -14.62
CA GLY A 712 -16.09 -9.29 -13.53
C GLY A 712 -17.56 -8.92 -13.65
N GLN A 713 -18.12 -8.42 -12.55
CA GLN A 713 -19.49 -7.96 -12.43
C GLN A 713 -19.64 -6.58 -13.06
N VAL A 714 -20.59 -6.43 -13.98
CA VAL A 714 -20.78 -5.18 -14.73
C VAL A 714 -22.25 -4.82 -14.85
N ASN A 715 -22.56 -3.57 -14.53
CA ASN A 715 -23.85 -2.92 -14.77
C ASN A 715 -23.71 -1.96 -15.95
N LEU A 716 -24.23 -2.35 -17.11
CA LEU A 716 -24.08 -1.63 -18.37
C LEU A 716 -25.41 -1.01 -18.78
N GLY A 717 -25.52 0.31 -18.67
CA GLY A 717 -26.68 1.10 -19.08
C GLY A 717 -27.86 1.07 -18.10
N THR A 718 -27.67 0.53 -16.90
CA THR A 718 -28.72 0.46 -15.85
C THR A 718 -29.22 1.82 -15.38
N ILE A 719 -28.43 2.89 -15.55
CA ILE A 719 -28.80 4.26 -15.18
C ILE A 719 -28.93 5.13 -16.44
N THR A 720 -27.87 5.22 -17.25
CA THR A 720 -27.86 6.00 -18.51
C THR A 720 -27.47 5.08 -19.68
N PRO A 721 -28.28 4.99 -20.75
CA PRO A 721 -28.02 4.15 -21.91
C PRO A 721 -26.64 4.35 -22.54
N ASN A 722 -25.92 3.28 -22.84
CA ASN A 722 -24.79 3.36 -23.77
C ASN A 722 -25.31 3.27 -25.21
N LEU A 723 -24.64 3.97 -26.13
CA LEU A 723 -24.92 3.98 -27.57
C LEU A 723 -23.74 3.37 -28.33
N ILE A 724 -23.99 2.26 -29.02
CA ILE A 724 -23.02 1.65 -29.95
C ILE A 724 -23.54 1.80 -31.38
N GLY A 725 -22.79 2.51 -32.21
CA GLY A 725 -23.19 2.97 -33.53
C GLY A 725 -23.89 4.33 -33.46
N HIS A 726 -24.95 4.55 -34.23
CA HIS A 726 -25.65 5.85 -34.24
C HIS A 726 -27.16 5.64 -34.29
N ASN A 727 -27.98 6.57 -33.80
CA ASN A 727 -29.44 6.41 -33.85
C ASN A 727 -29.99 6.42 -35.29
N THR A 728 -29.38 7.20 -36.18
CA THR A 728 -29.91 7.49 -37.53
C THR A 728 -28.91 7.35 -38.68
N THR A 729 -27.60 7.26 -38.41
CA THR A 729 -26.57 7.33 -39.46
C THR A 729 -26.14 5.93 -39.83
N ALA A 730 -26.57 5.47 -41.00
CA ALA A 730 -26.23 4.15 -41.52
C ALA A 730 -24.72 3.96 -41.67
N GLY A 731 -24.21 2.78 -41.28
CA GLY A 731 -22.79 2.47 -41.41
C GLY A 731 -21.88 3.28 -40.50
N SER A 732 -22.42 3.88 -39.43
CA SER A 732 -21.63 4.57 -38.41
C SER A 732 -20.48 3.68 -37.88
N ILE A 733 -20.71 2.37 -37.83
CA ILE A 733 -19.64 1.38 -37.70
C ILE A 733 -19.69 0.47 -38.92
N SER A 734 -18.56 0.34 -39.63
CA SER A 734 -18.42 -0.54 -40.79
C SER A 734 -17.26 -1.54 -40.61
N ASN A 735 -17.47 -2.78 -41.05
CA ASN A 735 -16.46 -3.85 -41.00
C ASN A 735 -16.42 -4.63 -42.33
N SER A 736 -15.26 -4.63 -42.98
CA SER A 736 -15.02 -5.28 -44.28
C SER A 736 -14.36 -6.66 -44.16
N GLY A 737 -14.16 -7.17 -42.94
CA GLY A 737 -13.57 -8.48 -42.69
C GLY A 737 -14.27 -9.58 -43.47
N SER A 738 -13.50 -10.44 -44.12
CA SER A 738 -13.97 -11.49 -45.03
C SER A 738 -13.35 -12.86 -44.70
N SER A 739 -13.16 -13.13 -43.41
CA SER A 739 -12.76 -14.43 -42.84
C SER A 739 -13.88 -15.04 -41.99
N ALA A 740 -13.86 -16.38 -41.85
CA ALA A 740 -14.76 -17.16 -41.00
C ALA A 740 -14.75 -16.78 -39.50
N THR A 741 -13.78 -15.97 -39.08
CA THR A 741 -13.62 -15.49 -37.71
C THR A 741 -14.04 -14.04 -37.52
N SER A 742 -14.56 -13.36 -38.56
CA SER A 742 -14.85 -11.92 -38.52
C SER A 742 -16.24 -11.65 -37.93
N VAL A 743 -16.33 -10.91 -36.84
CA VAL A 743 -17.61 -10.55 -36.22
C VAL A 743 -17.60 -9.12 -35.69
N SER A 744 -18.70 -8.42 -35.93
CA SER A 744 -18.98 -7.12 -35.31
C SER A 744 -20.02 -7.30 -34.22
N VAL A 745 -19.67 -7.00 -32.98
CA VAL A 745 -20.56 -7.12 -31.82
C VAL A 745 -20.72 -5.76 -31.15
N GLY A 746 -21.96 -5.32 -30.92
CA GLY A 746 -22.21 -4.09 -30.18
C GLY A 746 -21.83 -4.22 -28.72
N LEU A 747 -22.52 -5.11 -28.00
CA LEU A 747 -22.27 -5.44 -26.60
C LEU A 747 -21.94 -6.93 -26.47
N ASN A 748 -20.78 -7.26 -25.91
CA ASN A 748 -20.29 -8.63 -25.86
C ASN A 748 -19.95 -9.03 -24.41
N HIS A 749 -20.50 -10.16 -23.96
CA HIS A 749 -20.16 -10.78 -22.69
C HIS A 749 -19.54 -12.16 -22.92
N THR A 750 -18.29 -12.33 -22.46
CA THR A 750 -17.55 -13.58 -22.56
C THR A 750 -17.04 -14.08 -21.19
N GLY A 751 -17.25 -13.32 -20.12
CA GLY A 751 -16.75 -13.61 -18.77
C GLY A 751 -17.55 -14.66 -18.00
N ALA A 752 -17.04 -15.02 -16.82
CA ALA A 752 -17.68 -16.01 -15.93
C ALA A 752 -18.60 -15.38 -14.87
N ASN A 753 -18.61 -14.06 -14.75
CA ASN A 753 -19.31 -13.33 -13.70
C ASN A 753 -20.70 -12.86 -14.16
N THR A 754 -21.55 -12.49 -13.20
CA THR A 754 -22.88 -11.95 -13.48
C THR A 754 -22.79 -10.57 -14.13
N VAL A 755 -23.53 -10.36 -15.22
CA VAL A 755 -23.58 -9.05 -15.90
C VAL A 755 -25.00 -8.64 -16.25
N VAL A 756 -25.25 -7.33 -16.25
CA VAL A 756 -26.53 -6.72 -16.62
C VAL A 756 -26.31 -5.74 -17.75
N PHE A 757 -26.89 -6.02 -18.92
CA PHE A 757 -26.99 -5.08 -20.05
C PHE A 757 -28.42 -4.55 -20.09
N ALA A 758 -28.61 -3.29 -19.69
CA ALA A 758 -29.90 -2.67 -19.60
C ALA A 758 -29.98 -1.33 -20.36
N ASN A 759 -31.14 -1.04 -20.96
CA ASN A 759 -31.48 0.25 -21.60
C ASN A 759 -30.57 0.70 -22.77
N ASN A 760 -29.63 -0.13 -23.24
CA ASN A 760 -28.65 0.30 -24.24
C ASN A 760 -29.23 0.34 -25.66
N VAL A 761 -28.59 1.12 -26.52
CA VAL A 761 -28.89 1.19 -27.95
C VAL A 761 -27.71 0.64 -28.75
N VAL A 762 -27.98 -0.34 -29.61
CA VAL A 762 -27.01 -0.84 -30.59
C VAL A 762 -27.61 -0.71 -31.98
N ALA A 763 -27.00 0.12 -32.83
CA ALA A 763 -27.64 0.47 -34.09
C ALA A 763 -26.68 0.80 -35.24
N HIS A 764 -27.15 0.59 -36.48
CA HIS A 764 -26.46 1.02 -37.71
C HIS A 764 -25.02 0.49 -37.86
N ILE A 765 -24.79 -0.76 -37.45
CA ILE A 765 -23.55 -1.50 -37.68
C ILE A 765 -23.69 -2.30 -38.98
N VAL A 766 -22.71 -2.16 -39.86
CA VAL A 766 -22.68 -2.82 -41.17
C VAL A 766 -21.43 -3.70 -41.29
N SER A 767 -21.64 -4.97 -41.60
CA SER A 767 -20.57 -5.85 -42.10
C SER A 767 -20.74 -6.09 -43.59
N THR A 768 -19.73 -5.68 -44.37
CA THR A 768 -19.76 -5.70 -45.85
C THR A 768 -19.10 -6.94 -46.45
N GLY A 769 -18.32 -7.70 -45.68
CA GLY A 769 -17.67 -8.91 -46.17
C GLY A 769 -18.68 -9.96 -46.66
N THR A 770 -18.39 -10.54 -47.82
CA THR A 770 -19.31 -11.44 -48.55
C THR A 770 -18.92 -12.91 -48.48
N THR A 771 -17.87 -13.26 -47.76
CA THR A 771 -17.37 -14.63 -47.57
C THR A 771 -17.87 -15.23 -46.23
N ASN A 772 -17.41 -16.44 -45.91
CA ASN A 772 -17.90 -17.23 -44.78
C ASN A 772 -17.82 -16.46 -43.45
N SER A 773 -18.91 -16.47 -42.67
CA SER A 773 -19.05 -16.03 -41.27
C SER A 773 -18.81 -14.56 -40.87
N VAL A 774 -19.11 -13.58 -41.72
CA VAL A 774 -19.09 -12.15 -41.32
C VAL A 774 -20.34 -11.75 -40.53
N GLY A 775 -20.41 -12.17 -39.26
CA GLY A 775 -21.55 -11.95 -38.38
C GLY A 775 -21.67 -10.49 -37.91
N VAL A 776 -22.91 -10.03 -37.70
CA VAL A 776 -23.18 -8.80 -36.92
C VAL A 776 -24.10 -9.17 -35.78
N ARG A 777 -23.73 -8.82 -34.55
CA ARG A 777 -24.54 -9.09 -33.36
C ARG A 777 -24.79 -7.80 -32.61
N GLY A 778 -26.03 -7.53 -32.26
CA GLY A 778 -26.33 -6.40 -31.38
C GLY A 778 -25.77 -6.65 -30.00
N ILE A 779 -26.28 -7.71 -29.37
CA ILE A 779 -25.84 -8.19 -28.06
C ILE A 779 -25.42 -9.66 -28.18
N SER A 780 -24.28 -10.02 -27.59
CA SER A 780 -23.76 -11.39 -27.54
C SER A 780 -23.43 -11.77 -26.11
N ASN A 781 -23.86 -12.96 -25.69
CA ASN A 781 -23.48 -13.57 -24.43
C ASN A 781 -22.98 -15.00 -24.69
N THR A 782 -21.67 -15.21 -24.57
CA THR A 782 -21.02 -16.52 -24.59
C THR A 782 -20.35 -16.84 -23.26
N GLY A 783 -20.51 -15.98 -22.25
CA GLY A 783 -19.93 -16.13 -20.93
C GLY A 783 -20.58 -17.22 -20.08
N ALA A 784 -19.91 -17.64 -19.00
CA ALA A 784 -20.41 -18.66 -18.07
C ALA A 784 -21.22 -18.09 -16.89
N GLY A 785 -21.28 -16.76 -16.76
CA GLY A 785 -22.05 -16.08 -15.71
C GLY A 785 -23.53 -15.90 -16.05
N ALA A 786 -24.33 -15.63 -15.01
CA ALA A 786 -25.72 -15.24 -15.18
C ALA A 786 -25.80 -13.91 -15.94
N PHE A 787 -26.68 -13.83 -16.93
CA PHE A 787 -26.72 -12.69 -17.84
C PHE A 787 -28.15 -12.15 -17.95
N THR A 788 -28.25 -10.83 -17.85
CA THR A 788 -29.50 -10.10 -18.02
C THR A 788 -29.39 -9.13 -19.19
N ALA A 789 -30.18 -9.35 -20.24
CA ALA A 789 -30.46 -8.37 -21.28
C ALA A 789 -31.86 -7.80 -21.06
N PHE A 790 -31.94 -6.55 -20.60
CA PHE A 790 -33.20 -5.92 -20.20
C PHE A 790 -33.44 -4.58 -20.89
N ASN A 791 -34.59 -4.40 -21.55
CA ASN A 791 -34.98 -3.09 -22.11
C ASN A 791 -33.96 -2.49 -23.11
N ASN A 792 -33.16 -3.31 -23.79
CA ASN A 792 -32.23 -2.81 -24.81
C ASN A 792 -32.96 -2.62 -26.15
N THR A 793 -32.50 -1.65 -26.93
CA THR A 793 -32.94 -1.42 -28.31
C THR A 793 -31.83 -1.82 -29.27
N VAL A 794 -32.09 -2.80 -30.14
CA VAL A 794 -31.13 -3.27 -31.15
C VAL A 794 -31.75 -3.13 -32.53
N HIS A 795 -31.14 -2.35 -33.42
CA HIS A 795 -31.74 -2.16 -34.73
C HIS A 795 -30.79 -1.81 -35.87
N SER A 796 -31.30 -1.87 -37.11
CA SER A 796 -30.56 -1.44 -38.30
C SER A 796 -29.20 -2.14 -38.45
N LEU A 797 -29.12 -3.43 -38.12
CA LEU A 797 -27.89 -4.23 -38.27
C LEU A 797 -27.88 -4.89 -39.64
N THR A 798 -26.77 -4.76 -40.36
CA THR A 798 -26.67 -5.22 -41.75
C THR A 798 -25.46 -6.13 -41.93
N SER A 799 -25.64 -7.28 -42.58
CA SER A 799 -24.54 -8.19 -42.96
C SER A 799 -24.67 -8.60 -44.44
N SER A 800 -23.54 -8.90 -45.08
CA SER A 800 -23.49 -9.46 -46.44
C SER A 800 -22.92 -10.88 -46.48
N ALA A 801 -22.81 -11.55 -45.32
CA ALA A 801 -22.21 -12.88 -45.19
C ALA A 801 -22.89 -13.96 -46.06
N SER A 802 -22.12 -14.98 -46.44
CA SER A 802 -22.54 -16.02 -47.40
C SER A 802 -22.96 -17.38 -46.83
N THR A 803 -22.94 -17.58 -45.51
CA THR A 803 -23.14 -18.92 -44.90
C THR A 803 -24.51 -19.07 -44.23
N SER A 804 -25.06 -20.29 -44.30
CA SER A 804 -26.44 -20.62 -43.90
C SER A 804 -26.62 -21.12 -42.46
N THR A 805 -25.61 -21.00 -41.60
CA THR A 805 -25.65 -21.57 -40.24
C THR A 805 -26.36 -20.66 -39.23
N TYR A 806 -27.14 -21.28 -38.33
CA TYR A 806 -28.00 -20.63 -37.33
C TYR A 806 -27.27 -19.78 -36.28
N THR A 807 -25.93 -19.81 -36.22
CA THR A 807 -25.21 -19.53 -34.97
C THR A 807 -23.97 -18.64 -35.16
N THR A 808 -23.28 -18.69 -36.30
CA THR A 808 -21.98 -18.02 -36.48
C THR A 808 -21.96 -16.89 -37.50
N SER A 809 -22.99 -16.73 -38.34
CA SER A 809 -22.87 -15.91 -39.57
C SER A 809 -24.06 -15.03 -39.94
N ALA A 810 -25.12 -15.04 -39.12
CA ALA A 810 -26.30 -14.20 -39.31
C ALA A 810 -26.12 -12.78 -38.72
N PRO A 811 -26.79 -11.74 -39.26
CA PRO A 811 -27.18 -10.61 -38.44
C PRO A 811 -28.14 -11.10 -37.33
N VAL A 812 -27.72 -10.96 -36.07
CA VAL A 812 -28.46 -11.39 -34.88
C VAL A 812 -28.71 -10.20 -33.95
N GLY A 813 -29.94 -10.01 -33.48
CA GLY A 813 -30.24 -8.99 -32.49
C GLY A 813 -29.60 -9.30 -31.13
N ILE A 814 -30.02 -10.42 -30.53
CA ILE A 814 -29.45 -10.96 -29.29
C ILE A 814 -29.02 -12.41 -29.51
N TYR A 815 -27.74 -12.70 -29.28
CA TYR A 815 -27.16 -14.03 -29.34
C TYR A 815 -26.81 -14.53 -27.94
N ALA A 816 -27.57 -15.49 -27.41
CA ALA A 816 -27.38 -16.08 -26.09
C ALA A 816 -26.87 -17.52 -26.19
N ALA A 817 -25.60 -17.73 -25.88
CA ALA A 817 -24.92 -19.03 -25.93
C ALA A 817 -24.22 -19.38 -24.61
N SER A 818 -24.68 -18.80 -23.50
CA SER A 818 -24.23 -19.18 -22.16
C SER A 818 -24.85 -20.49 -21.70
N SER A 819 -24.04 -21.35 -21.07
CA SER A 819 -24.49 -22.55 -20.37
C SER A 819 -24.99 -22.27 -18.95
N SER A 820 -24.91 -21.03 -18.47
CA SER A 820 -25.32 -20.67 -17.11
C SER A 820 -26.84 -20.73 -16.96
N PRO A 821 -27.38 -21.23 -15.83
CA PRO A 821 -28.81 -21.15 -15.55
C PRO A 821 -29.25 -19.71 -15.26
N SER A 822 -30.56 -19.50 -15.18
CA SER A 822 -31.17 -18.23 -14.74
C SER A 822 -30.86 -17.03 -15.62
N GLN A 823 -30.70 -17.24 -16.92
CA GLN A 823 -30.57 -16.17 -17.92
C GLN A 823 -31.88 -15.34 -17.99
N ILE A 824 -31.77 -14.02 -18.20
CA ILE A 824 -32.93 -13.14 -18.37
C ILE A 824 -32.77 -12.35 -19.67
N ILE A 825 -33.68 -12.55 -20.62
CA ILE A 825 -33.76 -11.76 -21.87
C ILE A 825 -35.16 -11.17 -21.90
N SER A 826 -35.33 -9.92 -21.47
CA SER A 826 -36.66 -9.34 -21.30
C SER A 826 -36.80 -7.89 -21.75
N GLN A 827 -37.97 -7.54 -22.27
CA GLN A 827 -38.34 -6.18 -22.68
C GLN A 827 -37.44 -5.56 -23.76
N ASN A 828 -36.67 -6.38 -24.49
CA ASN A 828 -35.82 -5.85 -25.55
C ASN A 828 -36.64 -5.56 -26.82
N LEU A 829 -36.29 -4.47 -27.51
CA LEU A 829 -36.85 -4.06 -28.79
C LEU A 829 -35.85 -4.32 -29.91
N ILE A 830 -36.17 -5.23 -30.83
CA ILE A 830 -35.25 -5.67 -31.89
C ILE A 830 -35.90 -5.48 -33.25
N TYR A 831 -35.27 -4.71 -34.15
CA TYR A 831 -35.86 -4.48 -35.46
C TYR A 831 -34.90 -4.09 -36.59
N ASN A 832 -35.37 -4.16 -37.84
CA ASN A 832 -34.60 -3.75 -39.03
C ASN A 832 -33.25 -4.48 -39.16
N LEU A 833 -33.22 -5.79 -38.95
CA LEU A 833 -32.03 -6.60 -39.17
C LEU A 833 -32.07 -7.18 -40.59
N THR A 834 -30.97 -7.01 -41.34
CA THR A 834 -30.97 -7.31 -42.77
C THR A 834 -29.72 -8.07 -43.18
N ASN A 835 -29.92 -9.11 -44.01
CA ASN A 835 -28.85 -9.67 -44.82
C ASN A 835 -29.03 -9.21 -46.28
N LEU A 836 -28.00 -8.56 -46.83
CA LEU A 836 -28.01 -7.99 -48.19
C LEU A 836 -27.41 -8.92 -49.25
N ASN A 837 -26.97 -10.14 -48.89
CA ASN A 837 -26.39 -11.05 -49.87
C ASN A 837 -27.49 -11.56 -50.82
N GLY A 838 -27.38 -11.22 -52.10
CA GLY A 838 -28.40 -11.54 -53.10
C GLY A 838 -28.49 -13.02 -53.49
N THR A 839 -27.49 -13.84 -53.14
CA THR A 839 -27.45 -15.26 -53.57
C THR A 839 -27.34 -16.26 -52.42
N ALA A 840 -26.77 -15.85 -51.28
CA ALA A 840 -26.40 -16.78 -50.22
C ALA A 840 -27.49 -16.95 -49.16
N ASN A 841 -27.63 -18.15 -48.59
CA ASN A 841 -28.74 -18.51 -47.69
C ASN A 841 -28.53 -18.04 -46.24
N ALA A 842 -27.90 -16.88 -46.03
CA ALA A 842 -27.58 -16.41 -44.69
C ALA A 842 -28.84 -16.16 -43.85
N SER A 843 -28.81 -16.67 -42.62
CA SER A 843 -29.94 -16.54 -41.70
C SER A 843 -30.04 -15.11 -41.17
N VAL A 844 -31.23 -14.66 -40.77
CA VAL A 844 -31.46 -13.38 -40.09
C VAL A 844 -32.30 -13.65 -38.85
N ILE A 845 -31.77 -13.33 -37.67
CA ILE A 845 -32.35 -13.79 -36.40
C ILE A 845 -32.57 -12.62 -35.44
N GLY A 846 -33.76 -12.50 -34.88
CA GLY A 846 -34.02 -11.53 -33.81
C GLY A 846 -33.29 -11.92 -32.52
N ILE A 847 -33.69 -13.03 -31.92
CA ILE A 847 -33.08 -13.59 -30.70
C ILE A 847 -32.69 -15.05 -30.95
N SER A 848 -31.47 -15.44 -30.62
CA SER A 848 -30.98 -16.83 -30.69
C SER A 848 -30.57 -17.34 -29.32
N VAL A 849 -31.02 -18.54 -28.95
CA VAL A 849 -30.51 -19.32 -27.81
C VAL A 849 -29.76 -20.54 -28.34
N ASN A 850 -28.49 -20.70 -27.94
CA ASN A 850 -27.53 -21.59 -28.61
C ASN A 850 -26.74 -22.56 -27.71
N ALA A 851 -26.88 -22.52 -26.39
CA ALA A 851 -26.20 -23.46 -25.49
C ALA A 851 -27.07 -24.65 -25.09
N SER A 852 -26.54 -25.88 -25.12
CA SER A 852 -27.29 -27.11 -24.83
C SER A 852 -27.76 -27.27 -23.38
N THR A 853 -27.11 -26.60 -22.42
CA THR A 853 -27.37 -26.76 -20.97
C THR A 853 -27.87 -25.51 -20.26
N GLY A 854 -27.84 -24.33 -20.88
CA GLY A 854 -28.31 -23.09 -20.27
C GLY A 854 -29.85 -23.04 -20.16
N SER A 855 -30.35 -22.39 -19.11
CA SER A 855 -31.78 -22.16 -18.83
C SER A 855 -32.05 -20.70 -18.51
N GLY A 856 -33.30 -20.26 -18.68
CA GLY A 856 -33.65 -18.87 -18.43
C GLY A 856 -35.06 -18.47 -18.84
N THR A 857 -35.33 -17.17 -18.75
CA THR A 857 -36.58 -16.56 -19.18
C THR A 857 -36.33 -15.63 -20.36
N LEU A 858 -37.04 -15.86 -21.45
CA LEU A 858 -37.12 -14.97 -22.61
C LEU A 858 -38.52 -14.38 -22.63
N SER A 859 -38.71 -13.14 -22.15
CA SER A 859 -40.06 -12.60 -22.01
C SER A 859 -40.28 -11.13 -22.37
N ARG A 860 -41.47 -10.78 -22.86
CA ARG A 860 -41.85 -9.39 -23.18
C ARG A 860 -40.94 -8.71 -24.21
N ASN A 861 -40.21 -9.47 -25.02
CA ASN A 861 -39.41 -8.90 -26.10
C ASN A 861 -40.29 -8.61 -27.32
N ARG A 862 -39.94 -7.59 -28.09
CA ARG A 862 -40.59 -7.24 -29.35
C ARG A 862 -39.60 -7.34 -30.51
N VAL A 863 -39.89 -8.18 -31.49
CA VAL A 863 -39.03 -8.46 -32.64
C VAL A 863 -39.80 -8.19 -33.93
N TYR A 864 -39.29 -7.33 -34.82
CA TYR A 864 -39.91 -7.10 -36.13
C TYR A 864 -38.95 -6.63 -37.23
N GLY A 865 -39.39 -6.52 -38.48
CA GLY A 865 -38.58 -5.92 -39.56
C GLY A 865 -37.30 -6.71 -39.91
N LEU A 866 -37.37 -8.04 -39.93
CA LEU A 866 -36.25 -8.90 -40.35
C LEU A 866 -36.34 -9.20 -41.85
N SER A 867 -35.24 -9.09 -42.59
CA SER A 867 -35.26 -9.32 -44.05
C SER A 867 -33.98 -9.93 -44.61
N SER A 868 -34.11 -10.71 -45.69
CA SER A 868 -32.97 -11.23 -46.46
C SER A 868 -33.24 -11.11 -47.96
N ALA A 869 -32.29 -10.52 -48.67
CA ALA A 869 -32.35 -10.31 -50.12
C ALA A 869 -31.99 -11.57 -50.95
N SER A 870 -31.68 -12.69 -50.30
CA SER A 870 -31.15 -13.89 -50.96
C SER A 870 -32.13 -14.56 -51.91
N SER A 871 -31.71 -14.84 -53.14
CA SER A 871 -32.49 -15.63 -54.10
C SER A 871 -32.52 -17.14 -53.80
N GLY A 872 -31.76 -17.60 -52.81
CA GLY A 872 -31.77 -19.01 -52.39
C GLY A 872 -32.88 -19.30 -51.37
N ILE A 873 -32.56 -19.93 -50.25
CA ILE A 873 -33.49 -20.28 -49.16
C ILE A 873 -32.91 -19.79 -47.82
N PRO A 874 -32.90 -18.48 -47.55
CA PRO A 874 -32.48 -17.95 -46.26
C PRO A 874 -33.48 -18.33 -45.16
N ILE A 875 -33.01 -18.34 -43.92
CA ILE A 875 -33.84 -18.56 -42.74
C ILE A 875 -34.03 -17.23 -42.03
N ILE A 876 -35.28 -16.80 -41.87
CA ILE A 876 -35.62 -15.60 -41.12
C ILE A 876 -36.39 -16.03 -39.87
N ALA A 877 -35.79 -15.85 -38.70
CA ALA A 877 -36.36 -16.28 -37.43
C ALA A 877 -36.51 -15.13 -36.43
N GLY A 878 -37.68 -14.99 -35.82
CA GLY A 878 -37.88 -13.98 -34.77
C GLY A 878 -37.17 -14.40 -33.48
N ILE A 879 -37.50 -15.58 -33.00
CA ILE A 879 -36.85 -16.26 -31.88
C ILE A 879 -36.41 -17.64 -32.36
N ALA A 880 -35.12 -17.95 -32.24
CA ALA A 880 -34.54 -19.24 -32.60
C ALA A 880 -33.97 -19.92 -31.35
N MET A 881 -34.68 -20.94 -30.87
CA MET A 881 -34.26 -21.82 -29.78
C MET A 881 -33.48 -22.99 -30.39
N VAL A 882 -32.23 -22.73 -30.76
CA VAL A 882 -31.32 -23.71 -31.40
C VAL A 882 -30.80 -24.72 -30.38
N ALA A 883 -30.73 -24.31 -29.12
CA ALA A 883 -30.45 -25.16 -27.98
C ALA A 883 -31.22 -24.63 -26.75
N GLY A 884 -30.80 -25.04 -25.56
CA GLY A 884 -31.37 -24.61 -24.29
C GLY A 884 -32.28 -25.67 -23.70
N ASN A 885 -32.26 -25.80 -22.37
CA ASN A 885 -33.09 -26.74 -21.62
C ASN A 885 -33.70 -26.01 -20.42
N GLY A 886 -35.01 -26.05 -20.28
CA GLY A 886 -35.73 -25.36 -19.21
C GLY A 886 -35.98 -23.88 -19.48
N TRP A 887 -36.01 -23.45 -20.74
CA TRP A 887 -36.32 -22.05 -21.06
C TRP A 887 -37.82 -21.77 -20.97
N VAL A 888 -38.16 -20.63 -20.37
CA VAL A 888 -39.51 -20.07 -20.38
C VAL A 888 -39.56 -18.90 -21.37
N VAL A 889 -40.12 -19.17 -22.54
CA VAL A 889 -40.31 -18.21 -23.62
C VAL A 889 -41.74 -17.69 -23.54
N SER A 890 -41.94 -16.49 -22.98
CA SER A 890 -43.30 -16.01 -22.69
C SER A 890 -43.59 -14.55 -22.98
N ASN A 891 -44.84 -14.22 -23.34
CA ASN A 891 -45.29 -12.85 -23.56
C ASN A 891 -44.49 -12.08 -24.62
N ASN A 892 -43.83 -12.76 -25.57
CA ASN A 892 -43.07 -12.09 -26.62
C ASN A 892 -43.98 -11.71 -27.79
N GLN A 893 -43.62 -10.62 -28.48
CA GLN A 893 -44.29 -10.15 -29.69
C GLN A 893 -43.33 -10.28 -30.87
N VAL A 894 -43.67 -11.09 -31.85
CA VAL A 894 -42.86 -11.33 -33.05
C VAL A 894 -43.69 -11.01 -34.29
N SER A 895 -43.17 -10.13 -35.17
CA SER A 895 -43.82 -9.76 -36.43
C SER A 895 -42.81 -9.80 -37.59
N ILE A 896 -42.93 -10.78 -38.48
CA ILE A 896 -41.96 -10.99 -39.57
C ILE A 896 -42.68 -11.04 -40.91
N THR A 897 -42.27 -10.19 -41.85
CA THR A 897 -42.88 -10.12 -43.18
C THR A 897 -41.90 -10.45 -44.30
N ASN A 898 -40.59 -10.30 -44.05
CA ASN A 898 -39.59 -10.15 -45.12
C ASN A 898 -40.04 -9.10 -46.15
N GLY A 899 -40.79 -8.07 -45.73
CA GLY A 899 -41.61 -7.24 -46.62
C GLY A 899 -40.87 -6.46 -47.69
N SER A 900 -39.55 -6.31 -47.58
CA SER A 900 -38.68 -5.72 -48.61
C SER A 900 -38.39 -6.69 -49.77
N ASN A 901 -38.73 -7.98 -49.66
CA ASN A 901 -38.39 -9.01 -50.61
C ASN A 901 -39.54 -10.01 -50.83
N THR A 902 -39.65 -10.55 -52.04
CA THR A 902 -40.64 -11.60 -52.40
C THR A 902 -39.97 -12.94 -52.74
N ASN A 903 -38.72 -13.13 -52.33
CA ASN A 903 -37.94 -14.37 -52.50
C ASN A 903 -38.53 -15.54 -51.69
N ALA A 904 -38.16 -16.77 -52.08
CA ALA A 904 -38.41 -17.95 -51.27
C ALA A 904 -37.54 -17.87 -50.01
N ALA A 905 -38.17 -17.77 -48.83
CA ALA A 905 -37.48 -17.70 -47.56
C ALA A 905 -38.20 -18.58 -46.54
N LEU A 906 -37.43 -19.30 -45.73
CA LEU A 906 -37.98 -20.06 -44.61
C LEU A 906 -38.18 -19.07 -43.47
N ILE A 907 -39.45 -18.72 -43.22
CA ILE A 907 -39.78 -17.74 -42.19
C ILE A 907 -40.36 -18.46 -40.98
N SER A 908 -39.82 -18.18 -39.80
CA SER A 908 -40.31 -18.73 -38.54
C SER A 908 -40.45 -17.65 -37.48
N GLY A 909 -41.62 -17.54 -36.86
CA GLY A 909 -41.78 -16.63 -35.72
C GLY A 909 -40.98 -17.10 -34.52
N ILE A 910 -41.30 -18.30 -34.05
CA ILE A 910 -40.52 -19.05 -33.06
C ILE A 910 -40.07 -20.37 -33.69
N ARG A 911 -38.77 -20.62 -33.69
CA ARG A 911 -38.14 -21.84 -34.22
C ARG A 911 -37.47 -22.62 -33.09
N GLU A 912 -38.03 -23.78 -32.76
CA GLU A 912 -37.53 -24.75 -31.79
C GLU A 912 -36.71 -25.84 -32.50
N ALA A 913 -35.45 -25.98 -32.09
CA ALA A 913 -34.48 -26.91 -32.66
C ALA A 913 -33.52 -27.49 -31.61
N ALA A 914 -33.84 -27.41 -30.32
CA ALA A 914 -33.03 -27.95 -29.23
C ALA A 914 -32.96 -29.49 -29.27
N ALA A 915 -32.03 -30.06 -28.50
CA ALA A 915 -31.83 -31.50 -28.45
C ALA A 915 -33.05 -32.27 -27.93
N ALA A 916 -33.15 -33.57 -28.24
CA ALA A 916 -34.28 -34.42 -27.88
C ALA A 916 -34.62 -34.45 -26.37
N THR A 917 -33.60 -34.26 -25.52
CA THR A 917 -33.71 -34.26 -24.06
C THR A 917 -34.09 -32.90 -23.48
N ALA A 918 -34.08 -31.83 -24.28
CA ALA A 918 -34.42 -30.50 -23.81
C ALA A 918 -35.93 -30.34 -23.59
N THR A 919 -36.32 -29.68 -22.51
CA THR A 919 -37.72 -29.30 -22.23
C THR A 919 -37.85 -27.79 -22.20
N ASN A 920 -38.62 -27.21 -23.14
CA ASN A 920 -38.83 -25.76 -23.21
C ASN A 920 -40.33 -25.40 -23.16
N TYR A 921 -40.61 -24.22 -22.62
CA TYR A 921 -41.95 -23.74 -22.32
C TYR A 921 -42.26 -22.46 -23.11
N TYR A 922 -43.40 -22.43 -23.79
CA TYR A 922 -43.81 -21.36 -24.70
C TYR A 922 -45.20 -20.87 -24.34
N TYR A 923 -45.30 -19.72 -23.67
CA TYR A 923 -46.54 -19.24 -23.08
C TYR A 923 -46.92 -17.81 -23.49
N HIS A 924 -48.18 -17.56 -23.85
CA HIS A 924 -48.68 -16.19 -24.07
C HIS A 924 -47.93 -15.38 -25.14
N ASN A 925 -47.22 -16.04 -26.06
CA ASN A 925 -46.52 -15.35 -27.14
C ASN A 925 -47.53 -14.96 -28.24
N THR A 926 -47.31 -13.80 -28.82
CA THR A 926 -48.05 -13.30 -29.99
C THR A 926 -47.11 -13.26 -31.18
N VAL A 927 -47.43 -14.06 -32.21
CA VAL A 927 -46.61 -14.21 -33.39
C VAL A 927 -47.45 -13.92 -34.63
N TYR A 928 -46.96 -12.99 -35.44
CA TYR A 928 -47.51 -12.66 -36.74
C TYR A 928 -46.45 -12.87 -37.83
N ILE A 929 -46.80 -13.63 -38.86
CA ILE A 929 -46.01 -13.77 -40.09
C ILE A 929 -46.83 -13.22 -41.25
N GLY A 930 -46.22 -12.37 -42.08
CA GLY A 930 -46.87 -11.76 -43.24
C GLY A 930 -45.98 -11.71 -44.49
N GLY A 931 -46.31 -10.78 -45.39
CA GLY A 931 -45.66 -10.63 -46.69
C GLY A 931 -46.09 -11.69 -47.70
N SER A 932 -45.44 -11.73 -48.87
CA SER A 932 -45.70 -12.72 -49.90
C SER A 932 -44.42 -13.33 -50.48
N ALA A 933 -44.52 -14.55 -51.00
CA ALA A 933 -43.49 -15.17 -51.82
C ALA A 933 -43.95 -15.17 -53.29
N ALA A 934 -43.09 -14.76 -54.22
CA ALA A 934 -43.42 -14.75 -55.65
C ALA A 934 -43.38 -16.15 -56.27
N SER A 935 -42.51 -17.03 -55.77
CA SER A 935 -42.29 -18.40 -56.26
C SER A 935 -41.55 -19.26 -55.22
N GLY A 936 -41.54 -20.59 -55.40
CA GLY A 936 -40.77 -21.54 -54.57
C GLY A 936 -41.60 -22.30 -53.54
N ALA A 937 -41.08 -23.46 -53.10
CA ALA A 937 -41.79 -24.40 -52.23
C ALA A 937 -41.48 -24.23 -50.73
N THR A 938 -40.75 -23.20 -50.35
CA THR A 938 -40.33 -22.98 -48.96
C THR A 938 -41.48 -22.50 -48.09
N GLY A 939 -41.70 -23.16 -46.95
CA GLY A 939 -42.78 -22.84 -46.02
C GLY A 939 -42.47 -21.69 -45.06
N SER A 940 -43.54 -21.19 -44.43
CA SER A 940 -43.46 -20.26 -43.31
C SER A 940 -44.29 -20.77 -42.13
N TYR A 941 -43.86 -20.44 -40.91
CA TYR A 941 -44.42 -20.98 -39.68
C TYR A 941 -44.48 -19.93 -38.58
N ALA A 942 -45.61 -19.73 -37.90
CA ALA A 942 -45.59 -18.90 -36.69
C ALA A 942 -44.84 -19.61 -35.55
N PHE A 943 -45.05 -20.92 -35.37
CA PHE A 943 -44.19 -21.78 -34.55
C PHE A 943 -43.72 -22.99 -35.35
N THR A 944 -42.42 -23.31 -35.29
CA THR A 944 -41.91 -24.55 -35.88
C THR A 944 -41.05 -25.32 -34.88
N ARG A 945 -41.23 -26.64 -34.82
CA ARG A 945 -40.34 -27.59 -34.15
C ARG A 945 -39.63 -28.42 -35.20
N THR A 946 -38.31 -28.47 -35.16
CA THR A 946 -37.48 -29.11 -36.19
C THR A 946 -36.69 -30.32 -35.70
N THR A 947 -36.70 -30.56 -34.40
CA THR A 947 -36.05 -31.68 -33.71
C THR A 947 -37.04 -32.37 -32.77
N THR A 948 -36.60 -33.34 -31.99
CA THR A 948 -37.43 -34.13 -31.07
C THR A 948 -37.45 -33.60 -29.62
N SER A 949 -37.20 -32.30 -29.39
CA SER A 949 -37.26 -31.67 -28.04
C SER A 949 -38.65 -31.71 -27.41
N ILE A 950 -38.75 -31.73 -26.08
CA ILE A 950 -40.01 -31.66 -25.35
C ILE A 950 -40.50 -30.20 -25.33
N VAL A 951 -41.70 -29.96 -25.82
CA VAL A 951 -42.29 -28.63 -25.96
C VAL A 951 -43.56 -28.53 -25.12
N ASN A 952 -43.73 -27.41 -24.41
CA ASN A 952 -45.00 -27.04 -23.80
C ASN A 952 -45.48 -25.72 -24.43
N LEU A 953 -46.32 -25.81 -25.44
CA LEU A 953 -46.85 -24.67 -26.19
C LEU A 953 -48.27 -24.36 -25.70
N ARG A 954 -48.45 -23.32 -24.87
CA ARG A 954 -49.79 -22.98 -24.34
C ARG A 954 -50.15 -21.50 -24.40
N ASN A 955 -51.43 -21.20 -24.59
CA ASN A 955 -51.96 -19.83 -24.53
C ASN A 955 -51.34 -18.84 -25.54
N ASN A 956 -50.86 -19.30 -26.69
CA ASN A 956 -50.22 -18.44 -27.70
C ASN A 956 -51.22 -18.01 -28.79
N LEU A 957 -50.98 -16.84 -29.39
CA LEU A 957 -51.60 -16.41 -30.65
C LEU A 957 -50.58 -16.58 -31.79
N LEU A 958 -50.83 -17.54 -32.67
CA LEU A 958 -49.94 -17.91 -33.77
C LEU A 958 -50.65 -17.66 -35.10
N TYR A 959 -50.35 -16.52 -35.74
CA TYR A 959 -50.95 -16.11 -36.99
C TYR A 959 -49.92 -16.08 -38.12
N ASN A 960 -50.11 -16.93 -39.12
CA ASN A 960 -49.41 -16.86 -40.39
C ASN A 960 -50.34 -16.40 -41.52
N ALA A 961 -50.18 -15.14 -41.91
CA ALA A 961 -50.89 -14.46 -42.97
C ALA A 961 -50.11 -14.43 -44.30
N ARG A 962 -48.95 -15.10 -44.39
CA ARG A 962 -48.12 -15.07 -45.60
C ARG A 962 -48.85 -15.74 -46.78
N THR A 963 -48.66 -15.21 -47.99
CA THR A 963 -49.30 -15.69 -49.23
C THR A 963 -48.30 -15.88 -50.38
N GLY A 964 -48.74 -16.55 -51.45
CA GLY A 964 -47.94 -16.76 -52.68
C GLY A 964 -46.96 -17.95 -52.61
N GLY A 965 -46.25 -18.25 -53.70
CA GLY A 965 -45.42 -19.44 -53.80
C GLY A 965 -46.22 -20.76 -53.74
N THR A 966 -45.52 -21.89 -53.61
CA THR A 966 -46.12 -23.23 -53.49
C THR A 966 -45.80 -23.90 -52.14
N GLY A 967 -45.13 -23.20 -51.24
CA GLY A 967 -44.81 -23.70 -49.89
C GLY A 967 -45.97 -23.56 -48.91
N GLY A 968 -46.00 -24.40 -47.88
CA GLY A 968 -47.03 -24.31 -46.83
C GLY A 968 -46.84 -23.09 -45.93
N HIS A 969 -47.87 -22.27 -45.78
CA HIS A 969 -47.89 -21.12 -44.87
C HIS A 969 -48.73 -21.43 -43.64
N ASN A 970 -48.15 -22.16 -42.69
CA ASN A 970 -48.89 -22.75 -41.57
C ASN A 970 -48.71 -21.96 -40.28
N ALA A 971 -49.70 -22.00 -39.37
CA ALA A 971 -49.56 -21.43 -38.03
C ALA A 971 -48.53 -22.22 -37.19
N ILE A 972 -48.56 -23.55 -37.30
CA ILE A 972 -47.67 -24.47 -36.58
C ILE A 972 -47.10 -25.52 -37.52
N ALA A 973 -45.85 -25.93 -37.31
CA ALA A 973 -45.25 -27.10 -37.94
C ALA A 973 -44.42 -27.92 -36.94
N ASN A 974 -44.54 -29.24 -37.05
CA ASN A 974 -43.68 -30.21 -36.38
C ASN A 974 -42.99 -31.05 -37.46
N GLN A 975 -41.72 -30.76 -37.70
CA GLN A 975 -40.93 -31.34 -38.78
C GLN A 975 -40.07 -32.53 -38.31
N ALA A 976 -40.27 -33.02 -37.07
CA ALA A 976 -39.63 -34.24 -36.59
C ALA A 976 -40.19 -35.49 -37.29
N THR A 977 -39.40 -36.57 -37.35
CA THR A 977 -39.79 -37.85 -37.99
C THR A 977 -41.12 -38.39 -37.44
N THR A 978 -42.02 -38.83 -38.31
CA THR A 978 -43.35 -39.35 -37.93
C THR A 978 -43.29 -40.83 -37.52
N PRO A 979 -43.93 -41.26 -36.41
CA PRO A 979 -44.61 -40.44 -35.39
C PRO A 979 -43.60 -39.63 -34.56
N ALA A 980 -43.89 -38.34 -34.35
CA ALA A 980 -42.96 -37.43 -33.69
C ALA A 980 -42.77 -37.79 -32.21
N THR A 981 -41.59 -38.33 -31.87
CA THR A 981 -41.18 -38.57 -30.48
C THR A 981 -41.28 -37.28 -29.66
N ASN A 982 -41.65 -37.39 -28.37
CA ASN A 982 -41.79 -36.27 -27.44
C ASN A 982 -42.85 -35.21 -27.84
N TRP A 983 -43.79 -35.55 -28.71
CA TRP A 983 -44.97 -34.75 -29.04
C TRP A 983 -46.24 -35.50 -28.61
N THR A 984 -46.69 -35.21 -27.39
CA THR A 984 -47.86 -35.85 -26.76
C THR A 984 -49.14 -35.03 -26.96
N SER A 985 -50.29 -35.60 -26.59
CA SER A 985 -51.60 -34.91 -26.63
C SER A 985 -51.67 -33.64 -25.79
N THR A 986 -50.76 -33.45 -24.83
CA THR A 986 -50.71 -32.28 -23.92
C THR A 986 -49.63 -31.26 -24.28
N THR A 987 -48.90 -31.48 -25.39
CA THR A 987 -47.79 -30.64 -25.85
C THR A 987 -48.27 -29.26 -26.29
N SER A 988 -49.41 -29.18 -26.98
CA SER A 988 -50.00 -27.94 -27.47
C SER A 988 -51.44 -27.80 -27.00
N ASP A 989 -51.74 -26.79 -26.18
CA ASP A 989 -53.07 -26.59 -25.59
C ASP A 989 -53.45 -25.10 -25.48
N PHE A 990 -54.74 -24.76 -25.56
CA PHE A 990 -55.25 -23.38 -25.45
C PHE A 990 -54.60 -22.34 -26.39
N ASN A 991 -54.10 -22.75 -27.57
CA ASN A 991 -53.50 -21.84 -28.55
C ASN A 991 -54.52 -21.43 -29.62
N ILE A 992 -54.39 -20.20 -30.14
CA ILE A 992 -55.10 -19.75 -31.35
C ILE A 992 -54.17 -19.90 -32.55
N PHE A 993 -54.63 -20.64 -33.55
CA PHE A 993 -53.94 -20.83 -34.83
C PHE A 993 -54.72 -20.15 -35.95
N ILE A 994 -54.05 -19.24 -36.67
CA ILE A 994 -54.63 -18.58 -37.86
C ILE A 994 -53.65 -18.78 -39.01
N SER A 995 -54.14 -19.26 -40.15
CA SER A 995 -53.31 -19.64 -41.30
C SER A 995 -54.01 -19.26 -42.60
N ALA A 996 -53.27 -18.73 -43.57
CA ALA A 996 -53.77 -18.49 -44.93
C ALA A 996 -53.98 -19.80 -45.72
N SER A 997 -53.30 -20.88 -45.31
CA SER A 997 -53.43 -22.23 -45.89
C SER A 997 -54.04 -23.17 -44.84
N LEU A 998 -55.21 -23.74 -45.09
CA LEU A 998 -55.73 -24.88 -44.31
C LEU A 998 -55.17 -26.16 -44.95
N GLY A 999 -53.98 -26.57 -44.50
CA GLY A 999 -53.30 -27.81 -44.90
C GLY A 999 -52.93 -28.63 -43.68
#